data_AF-A0A0Q8DV79-F1
#
_entry.id   AF-A0A0Q8DV79-F1
#
_cell.length_a   1.000
_cell.length_b   1.000
_cell.length_c   1.000
_cell.angle_alpha   90.00
_cell.angle_beta   90.00
_cell.angle_gamma   90.00
#
_symmetry.space_group_name_H-M   'P 1'
#
loop_
_entity.id
_entity.type
_entity.pdbx_description
1 polymer ?
#
loop_
_entity_poly.entity_id
_entity_poly.type
_entity_poly.pdbx_seq_one_letter_code
_entity_poly.pdbx_strand_id
1 'polypeptide(L)'
;MTMQKLCDRLRKAYATNALRFYQAEIRFDHYRLRHGLKLAMLVLLAAMLSCVFAMPFLQRVTGGYFSKEESLATLKTLLGGTGTALIGAATIAFSLVVFAMQINVERMPHGLFKQLSSDRKLLGSFLGSFLTALVVAGTSLIPDGSWAIPAIVTAIWGIAAIGLLFLYAYRRALQLINPIEQLAIMSKVVRRDLRRWNRLADKAALLLEEAQQPSIVDDDTEIHFNAPKAHFYEVNAHWTKSAGQAIHYAISYAKRFAEQGDYEVTDHAFERIMLINATYCAAKNGTFVGTIPFFEMSGTTDGFINASLEQLRQTMQAALAKGDERLAEGTLRAMGGLYGVYLKIEYPGRDRSKYHALLASGYMGSAVESVIPHNMPDLMMEGIRLMGRASRLALDHTRPTEIVSVVQKIATLSYVGVLRANHQPVTLTAFEQLAEVTYDLLAKGKHDIRFPIRKLRSAVTDAAKLFLETPDTSPGSMHHNTLGPYFSSTSISSVRGRLTSLVNQLLKAPADNARAGEIIRNIETWADQLYEPQKELLLLAVQKRSSFTFDAVTWAVGISELLNALSNAPACSQYLKEKLRKHAIWLVSTLSWLPDDNDSVNFAEAYSLTENLFEAASDGYRRDCLEFYESCKALLIAWAKKGGRHETGWGILETSVEGLAALAIGEGTPEAATALKTRFRQMLVSEGAPPAEVRARAAAHLARSANQLRHLDALRSIDRTLAQQDHFAVRALLLEMADILAVEPPAHQRPNNGEPE
;
A
#
# COMPACT_ATOMS: atom_id res chain seq x y z
N MET A 1 25.24 53.60 -16.34
CA MET A 1 24.53 52.51 -15.63
C MET A 1 23.09 52.53 -16.09
N THR A 2 22.63 51.51 -16.83
CA THR A 2 21.34 51.55 -17.54
C THR A 2 20.15 51.48 -16.57
N MET A 3 19.13 52.31 -16.82
CA MET A 3 17.90 52.46 -16.01
C MET A 3 17.22 51.11 -15.69
N GLN A 4 17.36 50.15 -16.59
CA GLN A 4 16.89 48.77 -16.45
C GLN A 4 17.58 47.99 -15.32
N LYS A 5 18.90 48.15 -15.12
CA LYS A 5 19.64 47.54 -14.01
C LYS A 5 19.25 48.12 -12.64
N LEU A 6 18.76 49.36 -12.60
CA LEU A 6 18.28 50.00 -11.37
C LEU A 6 16.88 49.48 -11.01
N CYS A 7 15.99 49.35 -11.99
CA CYS A 7 14.66 48.76 -11.80
C CYS A 7 14.73 47.30 -11.36
N ASP A 8 15.65 46.49 -11.91
CA ASP A 8 15.81 45.09 -11.51
C ASP A 8 16.37 44.95 -10.08
N ARG A 9 17.28 45.85 -9.68
CA ARG A 9 17.76 45.91 -8.29
C ARG A 9 16.68 46.33 -7.31
N LEU A 10 15.83 47.29 -7.66
CA LEU A 10 14.71 47.73 -6.84
C LEU A 10 13.61 46.67 -6.74
N ARG A 11 13.28 45.97 -7.84
CA ARG A 11 12.35 44.83 -7.82
C ARG A 11 12.88 43.68 -6.96
N LYS A 12 14.18 43.37 -7.06
CA LYS A 12 14.81 42.34 -6.23
C LYS A 12 14.84 42.73 -4.75
N ALA A 13 15.12 44.00 -4.43
CA ALA A 13 15.06 44.51 -3.06
C ALA A 13 13.63 44.47 -2.49
N TYR A 14 12.64 44.87 -3.28
CA TYR A 14 11.23 44.82 -2.91
C TYR A 14 10.75 43.38 -2.67
N ALA A 15 11.04 42.46 -3.59
CA ALA A 15 10.69 41.05 -3.45
C ALA A 15 11.36 40.40 -2.23
N THR A 16 12.62 40.76 -1.94
CA THR A 16 13.34 40.24 -0.77
C THR A 16 12.76 40.77 0.53
N ASN A 17 12.36 42.05 0.57
CA ASN A 17 11.74 42.65 1.76
C ASN A 17 10.30 42.14 1.95
N ALA A 18 9.52 41.97 0.88
CA ALA A 18 8.19 41.37 0.95
C ALA A 18 8.26 39.91 1.44
N LEU A 19 9.21 39.11 0.94
CA LEU A 19 9.41 37.74 1.40
C LEU A 19 9.82 37.68 2.88
N ARG A 20 10.70 38.58 3.34
CA ARG A 20 11.06 38.69 4.76
C ARG A 20 9.88 39.11 5.63
N PHE A 21 9.03 40.00 5.14
CA PHE A 21 7.82 40.43 5.83
C PHE A 21 6.83 39.27 5.97
N TYR A 22 6.50 38.57 4.88
CA TYR A 22 5.62 37.40 4.92
C TYR A 22 6.18 36.25 5.75
N GLN A 23 7.49 36.00 5.73
CA GLN A 23 8.11 35.01 6.59
C GLN A 23 8.07 35.41 8.07
N ALA A 24 8.20 36.71 8.38
CA ALA A 24 8.04 37.22 9.73
C ALA A 24 6.58 37.13 10.19
N GLU A 25 5.62 37.44 9.32
CA GLU A 25 4.19 37.32 9.57
C GLU A 25 3.77 35.86 9.82
N ILE A 26 4.20 34.93 8.96
CA ILE A 26 3.91 33.49 9.13
C ILE A 26 4.56 32.95 10.42
N ARG A 27 5.81 33.36 10.73
CA ARG A 27 6.47 32.96 11.99
C ARG A 27 5.77 33.58 13.20
N PHE A 28 5.33 34.83 13.10
CA PHE A 28 4.60 35.51 14.15
C PHE A 28 3.23 34.87 14.37
N ASP A 29 2.52 34.48 13.31
CA ASP A 29 1.25 33.76 13.41
C ASP A 29 1.42 32.36 13.99
N HIS A 30 2.45 31.62 13.57
CA HIS A 30 2.79 30.34 14.19
C HIS A 30 3.16 30.49 15.67
N TYR A 31 3.92 31.55 16.02
CA TYR A 31 4.30 31.85 17.39
C TYR A 31 3.07 32.29 18.22
N ARG A 32 2.17 33.10 17.66
CA ARG A 32 0.91 33.57 18.25
C ARG A 32 -0.07 32.42 18.49
N LEU A 33 -0.19 31.47 17.56
CA LEU A 33 -1.02 30.28 17.74
C LEU A 33 -0.48 29.36 18.84
N ARG A 34 0.85 29.22 18.95
CA ARG A 34 1.51 28.33 19.92
C ARG A 34 1.71 28.95 21.31
N HIS A 35 1.83 30.27 21.39
CA HIS A 35 2.13 31.02 22.61
C HIS A 35 1.15 32.17 22.90
N GLY A 36 0.00 32.23 22.21
CA GLY A 36 -0.96 33.33 22.34
C GLY A 36 -1.44 33.58 23.77
N LEU A 37 -1.59 32.52 24.56
CA LEU A 37 -1.93 32.64 25.99
C LEU A 37 -0.78 33.25 26.82
N LYS A 38 0.48 32.98 26.46
CA LYS A 38 1.65 33.62 27.10
C LYS A 38 1.81 35.09 26.70
N LEU A 39 1.52 35.41 25.44
CA LEU A 39 1.61 36.77 24.91
C LEU A 39 0.47 37.64 25.48
N ALA A 40 -0.74 37.10 25.59
CA ALA A 40 -1.85 37.72 26.30
C ALA A 40 -1.51 37.95 27.79
N MET A 41 -0.92 36.96 28.47
CA MET A 41 -0.46 37.12 29.86
C MET A 41 0.63 38.21 30.00
N LEU A 42 1.54 38.34 29.04
CA LEU A 42 2.59 39.36 29.05
C LEU A 42 2.01 40.77 28.84
N VAL A 43 1.06 40.91 27.91
CA VAL A 43 0.32 42.17 27.68
C VAL A 43 -0.50 42.55 28.92
N LEU A 44 -1.18 41.60 29.54
CA LEU A 44 -1.92 41.82 30.79
C LEU A 44 -0.97 42.23 31.92
N LEU A 45 0.20 41.60 32.03
CA LEU A 45 1.19 41.93 33.06
C LEU A 45 1.81 43.32 32.82
N ALA A 46 2.07 43.68 31.57
CA ALA A 46 2.52 45.02 31.20
C ALA A 46 1.46 46.09 31.49
N ALA A 47 0.18 45.80 31.19
CA ALA A 47 -0.93 46.68 31.54
C ALA A 47 -1.12 46.80 33.06
N MET A 48 -0.94 45.71 33.82
CA MET A 48 -0.99 45.72 35.28
C MET A 48 0.12 46.59 35.86
N LEU A 49 1.36 46.43 35.39
CA LEU A 49 2.49 47.27 35.79
C LEU A 49 2.24 48.73 35.42
N SER A 50 1.73 49.02 34.23
CA SER A 50 1.39 50.37 33.80
C SER A 50 0.33 51.01 34.71
N CYS A 51 -0.70 50.26 35.13
CA CYS A 51 -1.70 50.74 36.09
C CYS A 51 -1.10 51.02 37.48
N VAL A 52 -0.16 50.18 37.94
CA VAL A 52 0.56 50.39 39.20
C VAL A 52 1.47 51.62 39.13
N PHE A 53 2.15 51.87 38.00
CA PHE A 53 2.96 53.08 37.80
C PHE A 53 2.12 54.35 37.65
N ALA A 54 0.90 54.26 37.10
CA ALA A 54 -0.04 55.37 36.98
C ALA A 54 -0.80 55.67 38.30
N MET A 55 -0.69 54.80 39.29
CA MET A 55 -1.37 54.87 40.58
C MET A 55 -1.14 56.17 41.37
N PRO A 56 0.09 56.68 41.57
CA PRO A 56 0.31 57.95 42.28
C PRO A 56 -0.32 59.15 41.56
N PHE A 57 -0.41 59.09 40.23
CA PHE A 57 -1.07 60.12 39.43
C PHE A 57 -2.60 60.08 39.62
N LEU A 58 -3.20 58.88 39.52
CA LEU A 58 -4.62 58.67 39.82
C LEU A 58 -4.97 59.14 41.23
N GLN A 59 -4.12 58.84 42.22
CA GLN A 59 -4.34 59.23 43.62
C GLN A 59 -4.31 60.74 43.83
N ARG A 60 -3.49 61.46 43.07
CA ARG A 60 -3.47 62.93 43.08
C ARG A 60 -4.72 63.55 42.44
N VAL A 61 -5.31 62.91 41.42
CA VAL A 61 -6.45 63.46 40.68
C VAL A 61 -7.79 63.12 41.34
N THR A 62 -7.98 61.89 41.81
CA THR A 62 -9.28 61.40 42.32
C THR A 62 -9.29 61.11 43.83
N GLY A 63 -8.14 61.15 44.51
CA GLY A 63 -8.06 60.87 45.96
C GLY A 63 -8.91 61.81 46.84
N GLY A 64 -9.06 63.07 46.43
CA GLY A 64 -9.90 64.05 47.13
C GLY A 64 -11.41 63.73 47.11
N TYR A 65 -11.87 62.97 46.12
CA TYR A 65 -13.27 62.53 46.04
C TYR A 65 -13.60 61.52 47.15
N PHE A 66 -12.70 60.56 47.40
CA PHE A 66 -12.86 59.49 48.40
C PHE A 66 -12.50 59.91 49.83
N SER A 67 -12.18 61.18 50.04
CA SER A 67 -11.97 61.74 51.39
C SER A 67 -13.29 62.02 52.12
N LYS A 68 -14.44 61.98 51.41
CA LYS A 68 -15.79 62.09 52.01
C LYS A 68 -16.26 60.72 52.52
N GLU A 69 -16.68 60.63 53.78
CA GLU A 69 -17.15 59.38 54.41
C GLU A 69 -18.24 58.66 53.61
N GLU A 70 -19.20 59.41 53.05
CA GLU A 70 -20.31 58.87 52.25
C GLU A 70 -19.84 58.18 50.95
N SER A 71 -18.86 58.78 50.27
CA SER A 71 -18.26 58.22 49.04
C SER A 71 -17.42 56.98 49.32
N LEU A 72 -16.72 56.96 50.47
CA LEU A 72 -15.95 55.81 50.93
C LEU A 72 -16.88 54.66 51.31
N ALA A 73 -17.96 54.94 52.04
CA ALA A 73 -18.97 53.94 52.41
C ALA A 73 -19.62 53.30 51.18
N THR A 74 -19.94 54.10 50.15
CA THR A 74 -20.48 53.60 48.88
C THR A 74 -19.49 52.67 48.17
N LEU A 75 -18.20 53.03 48.14
CA LEU A 75 -17.14 52.18 47.56
C LEU A 75 -16.96 50.87 48.33
N LYS A 76 -17.00 50.89 49.68
CA LYS A 76 -16.93 49.69 50.52
C LYS A 76 -18.08 48.73 50.20
N THR A 77 -19.30 49.23 50.09
CA THR A 77 -20.47 48.43 49.71
C THR A 77 -20.36 47.87 48.30
N LEU A 78 -19.87 48.66 47.33
CA LEU A 78 -19.68 48.19 45.95
C LEU A 78 -18.64 47.06 45.88
N LEU A 79 -17.48 47.21 46.53
CA LEU A 79 -16.42 46.20 46.53
C LEU A 79 -16.83 44.93 47.28
N GLY A 80 -17.51 45.08 48.43
CA GLY A 80 -18.08 43.96 49.18
C GLY A 80 -19.17 43.21 48.40
N GLY A 81 -20.09 43.94 47.78
CA GLY A 81 -21.14 43.39 46.92
C GLY A 81 -20.60 42.69 45.67
N THR A 82 -19.60 43.30 45.02
CA THR A 82 -18.96 42.70 43.84
C THR A 82 -18.17 41.46 44.21
N GLY A 83 -17.39 41.49 45.30
CA GLY A 83 -16.65 40.33 45.80
C GLY A 83 -17.56 39.16 46.18
N THR A 84 -18.65 39.42 46.89
CA THR A 84 -19.64 38.39 47.26
C THR A 84 -20.38 37.83 46.03
N ALA A 85 -20.74 38.66 45.05
CA ALA A 85 -21.31 38.21 43.79
C ALA A 85 -20.34 37.32 42.99
N LEU A 86 -19.06 37.66 42.95
CA LEU A 86 -18.03 36.86 42.29
C LEU A 86 -17.80 35.51 42.98
N ILE A 87 -17.86 35.47 44.32
CA ILE A 87 -17.83 34.21 45.09
C ILE A 87 -19.03 33.34 44.67
N GLY A 88 -20.23 33.89 44.65
CA GLY A 88 -21.44 33.19 44.20
C GLY A 88 -21.34 32.67 42.77
N ALA A 89 -20.85 33.49 41.83
CA ALA A 89 -20.63 33.10 40.45
C ALA A 89 -19.61 31.95 40.32
N ALA A 90 -18.52 31.98 41.10
CA ALA A 90 -17.52 30.91 41.13
C ALA A 90 -18.13 29.59 41.63
N THR A 91 -18.98 29.64 42.65
CA THR A 91 -19.67 28.46 43.18
C THR A 91 -20.64 27.88 42.15
N ILE A 92 -21.45 28.71 41.49
CA ILE A 92 -22.41 28.24 40.45
C ILE A 92 -21.66 27.59 39.28
N ALA A 93 -20.62 28.26 38.76
CA ALA A 93 -19.83 27.75 37.66
C ALA A 93 -19.14 26.42 38.01
N PHE A 94 -18.61 26.31 39.25
CA PHE A 94 -18.05 25.07 39.75
C PHE A 94 -19.10 23.94 39.79
N SER A 95 -20.27 24.20 40.38
CA SER A 95 -21.36 23.22 40.47
C SER A 95 -21.82 22.72 39.10
N LEU A 96 -22.01 23.62 38.12
CA LEU A 96 -22.39 23.26 36.76
C LEU A 96 -21.33 22.40 36.06
N VAL A 97 -20.05 22.76 36.20
CA VAL A 97 -18.95 22.00 35.57
C VAL A 97 -18.79 20.63 36.22
N VAL A 98 -18.90 20.53 37.54
CA VAL A 98 -18.87 19.23 38.25
C VAL A 98 -20.06 18.36 37.83
N PHE A 99 -21.25 18.94 37.71
CA PHE A 99 -22.45 18.23 37.27
C PHE A 99 -22.34 17.74 35.82
N ALA A 100 -21.89 18.60 34.89
CA ALA A 100 -21.66 18.21 33.50
C ALA A 100 -20.61 17.09 33.39
N MET A 101 -19.58 17.14 34.24
CA MET A 101 -18.60 16.07 34.35
C MET A 101 -19.24 14.78 34.89
N GLN A 102 -20.12 14.85 35.90
CA GLN A 102 -20.82 13.70 36.47
C GLN A 102 -21.81 13.03 35.49
N ILE A 103 -22.59 13.81 34.73
CA ILE A 103 -23.48 13.26 33.69
C ILE A 103 -22.67 12.55 32.60
N ASN A 104 -21.52 13.11 32.22
CA ASN A 104 -20.64 12.45 31.27
C ASN A 104 -19.92 11.22 31.89
N VAL A 105 -19.88 11.11 33.22
CA VAL A 105 -19.25 10.00 33.97
C VAL A 105 -20.13 8.76 34.06
N GLU A 106 -21.46 8.89 34.05
CA GLU A 106 -22.36 7.74 33.84
C GLU A 106 -22.06 7.00 32.52
N ARG A 107 -21.27 7.62 31.65
CA ARG A 107 -20.84 7.11 30.36
C ARG A 107 -19.40 6.56 30.33
N MET A 108 -18.70 6.46 31.46
CA MET A 108 -17.29 6.05 31.50
C MET A 108 -16.98 4.84 32.42
N PRO A 109 -15.93 4.05 32.12
CA PRO A 109 -15.42 3.03 33.04
C PRO A 109 -14.90 3.64 34.36
N HIS A 110 -15.15 2.98 35.49
CA HIS A 110 -14.99 3.53 36.84
C HIS A 110 -13.56 4.02 37.20
N GLY A 111 -12.52 3.48 36.57
CA GLY A 111 -11.13 3.89 36.81
C GLY A 111 -10.75 5.25 36.19
N LEU A 112 -11.33 5.59 35.04
CA LEU A 112 -11.05 6.85 34.34
C LEU A 112 -11.66 8.05 35.09
N PHE A 113 -12.78 7.83 35.79
CA PHE A 113 -13.48 8.83 36.60
C PHE A 113 -12.57 9.47 37.66
N LYS A 114 -11.88 8.66 38.47
CA LYS A 114 -11.01 9.18 39.54
C LYS A 114 -9.86 10.02 38.97
N GLN A 115 -9.37 9.67 37.79
CA GLN A 115 -8.26 10.34 37.15
C GLN A 115 -8.66 11.68 36.50
N LEU A 116 -9.86 11.77 35.92
CA LEU A 116 -10.35 12.98 35.25
C LEU A 116 -11.03 13.96 36.22
N SER A 117 -11.76 13.45 37.22
CA SER A 117 -12.40 14.29 38.26
C SER A 117 -11.40 14.99 39.20
N SER A 118 -10.19 14.46 39.33
CA SER A 118 -9.11 15.03 40.13
C SER A 118 -8.15 15.91 39.32
N ASP A 119 -8.58 16.43 38.16
CA ASP A 119 -7.75 17.33 37.35
C ASP A 119 -7.36 18.59 38.16
N ARG A 120 -6.10 18.60 38.61
CA ARG A 120 -5.54 19.66 39.46
C ARG A 120 -5.57 21.03 38.80
N LYS A 121 -5.59 21.09 37.46
CA LYS A 121 -5.61 22.38 36.75
C LYS A 121 -7.02 22.96 36.74
N LEU A 122 -8.04 22.12 36.56
CA LEU A 122 -9.44 22.54 36.67
C LEU A 122 -9.75 22.96 38.11
N LEU A 123 -9.44 22.09 39.09
CA LEU A 123 -9.68 22.39 40.50
C LEU A 123 -8.91 23.63 40.97
N GLY A 124 -7.64 23.75 40.54
CA GLY A 124 -6.80 24.91 40.84
C GLY A 124 -7.32 26.21 40.23
N SER A 125 -7.94 26.18 39.04
CA SER A 125 -8.55 27.38 38.45
C SER A 125 -9.79 27.86 39.19
N PHE A 126 -10.63 26.94 39.68
CA PHE A 126 -11.78 27.30 40.52
C PHE A 126 -11.36 27.79 41.90
N LEU A 127 -10.40 27.10 42.56
CA LEU A 127 -9.87 27.54 43.84
C LEU A 127 -9.18 28.91 43.72
N GLY A 128 -8.40 29.13 42.65
CA GLY A 128 -7.79 30.42 42.35
C GLY A 128 -8.81 31.53 42.14
N SER A 129 -9.92 31.23 41.44
CA SER A 129 -11.01 32.20 41.23
C SER A 129 -11.69 32.55 42.56
N PHE A 130 -11.95 31.55 43.40
CA PHE A 130 -12.55 31.73 44.73
C PHE A 130 -11.66 32.57 45.65
N LEU A 131 -10.36 32.25 45.72
CA LEU A 131 -9.39 33.01 46.51
C LEU A 131 -9.24 34.44 45.99
N THR A 132 -9.24 34.65 44.67
CA THR A 132 -9.18 35.99 44.08
C THR A 132 -10.44 36.78 44.42
N ALA A 133 -11.62 36.16 44.39
CA ALA A 133 -12.87 36.81 44.78
C ALA A 133 -12.89 37.19 46.27
N LEU A 134 -12.29 36.37 47.14
CA LEU A 134 -12.09 36.70 48.55
C LEU A 134 -11.16 37.90 48.73
N VAL A 135 -10.09 38.01 47.95
CA VAL A 135 -9.20 39.18 47.95
C VAL A 135 -9.98 40.43 47.51
N VAL A 136 -10.78 40.35 46.44
CA VAL A 136 -11.65 41.46 45.99
C VAL A 136 -12.64 41.86 47.09
N ALA A 137 -13.31 40.90 47.73
CA ALA A 137 -14.20 41.19 48.86
C ALA A 137 -13.44 41.83 50.04
N GLY A 138 -12.23 41.33 50.34
CA GLY A 138 -11.34 41.86 51.38
C GLY A 138 -10.91 43.30 51.13
N THR A 139 -10.85 43.74 49.85
CA THR A 139 -10.62 45.16 49.52
C THR A 139 -11.73 46.10 50.00
N SER A 140 -12.86 45.60 50.54
CA SER A 140 -13.87 46.43 51.20
C SER A 140 -13.48 46.90 52.61
N LEU A 141 -12.47 46.28 53.24
CA LEU A 141 -11.98 46.61 54.60
C LEU A 141 -10.97 47.77 54.61
N ILE A 142 -11.20 48.78 53.77
CA ILE A 142 -10.32 49.93 53.61
C ILE A 142 -10.38 50.81 54.88
N PRO A 143 -9.25 51.13 55.53
CA PRO A 143 -9.23 51.99 56.70
C PRO A 143 -9.55 53.46 56.34
N ASP A 144 -8.85 54.03 55.35
CA ASP A 144 -8.93 55.45 54.97
C ASP A 144 -8.99 55.67 53.44
N GLY A 145 -9.43 56.86 53.01
CA GLY A 145 -9.55 57.23 51.59
C GLY A 145 -8.25 57.17 50.77
N SER A 146 -7.09 57.18 51.42
CA SER A 146 -5.77 56.97 50.78
C SER A 146 -5.61 55.56 50.17
N TRP A 147 -6.38 54.59 50.66
CA TRP A 147 -6.37 53.20 50.18
C TRP A 147 -7.44 52.89 49.12
N ALA A 148 -8.30 53.87 48.77
CA ALA A 148 -9.39 53.70 47.82
C ALA A 148 -8.91 53.32 46.41
N ILE A 149 -7.89 53.99 45.89
CA ILE A 149 -7.34 53.70 44.54
C ILE A 149 -6.61 52.35 44.49
N PRO A 150 -5.74 51.99 45.47
CA PRO A 150 -5.24 50.63 45.61
C PRO A 150 -6.31 49.55 45.58
N ALA A 151 -7.41 49.75 46.31
CA ALA A 151 -8.51 48.80 46.34
C ALA A 151 -9.19 48.67 44.97
N ILE A 152 -9.49 49.79 44.30
CA ILE A 152 -10.14 49.78 42.96
C ILE A 152 -9.26 49.08 41.92
N VAL A 153 -7.97 49.42 41.86
CA VAL A 153 -7.03 48.79 40.91
C VAL A 153 -6.93 47.28 41.17
N THR A 154 -6.82 46.88 42.44
CA THR A 154 -6.78 45.47 42.84
C THR A 154 -8.07 44.73 42.47
N ALA A 155 -9.22 45.37 42.67
CA ALA A 155 -10.53 44.81 42.33
C ALA A 155 -10.70 44.61 40.82
N ILE A 156 -10.33 45.58 39.99
CA ILE A 156 -10.39 45.48 38.52
C ILE A 156 -9.51 44.32 38.02
N TRP A 157 -8.27 44.23 38.50
CA TRP A 157 -7.37 43.13 38.14
C TRP A 157 -7.85 41.78 38.69
N GLY A 158 -8.45 41.74 39.87
CA GLY A 158 -9.07 40.55 40.43
C GLY A 158 -10.24 40.05 39.58
N ILE A 159 -11.13 40.95 39.13
CA ILE A 159 -12.24 40.62 38.22
C ILE A 159 -11.71 40.08 36.88
N ALA A 160 -10.71 40.75 36.29
CA ALA A 160 -10.09 40.30 35.04
C ALA A 160 -9.43 38.91 35.19
N ALA A 161 -8.73 38.67 36.31
CA ALA A 161 -8.12 37.38 36.62
C ALA A 161 -9.17 36.27 36.78
N ILE A 162 -10.28 36.54 37.48
CA ILE A 162 -11.40 35.58 37.61
C ILE A 162 -12.00 35.24 36.24
N GLY A 163 -12.24 36.24 35.39
CA GLY A 163 -12.74 36.01 34.03
C GLY A 163 -11.82 35.11 33.19
N LEU A 164 -10.50 35.33 33.27
CA LEU A 164 -9.51 34.49 32.58
C LEU A 164 -9.45 33.06 33.15
N LEU A 165 -9.51 32.92 34.47
CA LEU A 165 -9.52 31.62 35.14
C LEU A 165 -10.79 30.83 34.80
N PHE A 166 -11.95 31.48 34.69
CA PHE A 166 -13.18 30.84 34.23
C PHE A 166 -13.12 30.44 32.75
N LEU A 167 -12.61 31.29 31.86
CA LEU A 167 -12.42 30.90 30.46
C LEU A 167 -11.47 29.71 30.32
N TYR A 168 -10.40 29.69 31.12
CA TYR A 168 -9.49 28.55 31.19
C TYR A 168 -10.17 27.29 31.74
N ALA A 169 -10.91 27.40 32.85
CA ALA A 169 -11.66 26.30 33.46
C ALA A 169 -12.69 25.72 32.49
N TYR A 170 -13.44 26.58 31.81
CA TYR A 170 -14.45 26.21 30.82
C TYR A 170 -13.82 25.46 29.63
N ARG A 171 -12.73 26.00 29.05
CA ARG A 171 -12.01 25.32 27.96
C ARG A 171 -11.45 23.96 28.42
N ARG A 172 -10.93 23.89 29.65
CA ARG A 172 -10.42 22.64 30.22
C ARG A 172 -11.54 21.63 30.46
N ALA A 173 -12.71 22.08 30.93
CA ALA A 173 -13.88 21.24 31.12
C ALA A 173 -14.38 20.66 29.79
N LEU A 174 -14.46 21.46 28.72
CA LEU A 174 -14.80 20.97 27.37
C LEU A 174 -13.82 19.89 26.88
N GLN A 175 -12.51 20.07 27.10
CA GLN A 175 -11.51 19.05 26.78
C GLN A 175 -11.70 17.76 27.58
N LEU A 176 -12.08 17.87 28.86
CA LEU A 176 -12.32 16.71 29.71
C LEU A 176 -13.63 16.00 29.36
N ILE A 177 -14.55 16.64 28.64
CA ILE A 177 -15.82 16.05 28.19
C ILE A 177 -15.66 15.34 26.83
N ASN A 178 -14.79 15.84 25.95
CA ASN A 178 -14.58 15.27 24.63
C ASN A 178 -13.91 13.87 24.71
N PRO A 179 -14.54 12.80 24.17
CA PRO A 179 -14.00 11.44 24.24
C PRO A 179 -12.65 11.27 23.52
N ILE A 180 -12.40 12.00 22.43
CA ILE A 180 -11.12 12.00 21.71
C ILE A 180 -10.01 12.53 22.63
N GLU A 181 -10.26 13.64 23.31
CA GLU A 181 -9.30 14.23 24.25
C GLU A 181 -9.10 13.34 25.49
N GLN A 182 -10.15 12.67 25.99
CA GLN A 182 -10.03 11.69 27.07
C GLN A 182 -9.11 10.53 26.69
N LEU A 183 -9.29 9.95 25.50
CA LEU A 183 -8.42 8.90 24.95
C LEU A 183 -6.98 9.41 24.78
N ALA A 184 -6.81 10.65 24.33
CA ALA A 184 -5.50 11.28 24.16
C ALA A 184 -4.78 11.50 25.50
N ILE A 185 -5.49 11.98 26.53
CA ILE A 185 -4.96 12.16 27.89
C ILE A 185 -4.55 10.81 28.48
N MET A 186 -5.43 9.81 28.39
CA MET A 186 -5.16 8.44 28.88
C MET A 186 -3.91 7.87 28.20
N SER A 187 -3.88 7.86 26.86
CA SER A 187 -2.75 7.37 26.08
C SER A 187 -1.45 8.11 26.44
N LYS A 188 -1.49 9.43 26.61
CA LYS A 188 -0.33 10.23 26.99
C LYS A 188 0.21 9.87 28.37
N VAL A 189 -0.66 9.65 29.35
CA VAL A 189 -0.25 9.27 30.72
C VAL A 189 0.43 7.90 30.70
N VAL A 190 -0.20 6.92 30.05
CA VAL A 190 0.31 5.54 29.94
C VAL A 190 1.64 5.50 29.19
N ARG A 191 1.75 6.21 28.06
CA ARG A 191 3.01 6.27 27.30
C ARG A 191 4.13 6.92 28.11
N ARG A 192 3.82 7.92 28.93
CA ARG A 192 4.80 8.52 29.85
C ARG A 192 5.23 7.52 30.93
N ASP A 193 4.31 6.71 31.42
CA ASP A 193 4.57 5.65 32.39
C ASP A 193 5.48 4.56 31.79
N LEU A 194 5.16 4.03 30.60
CA LEU A 194 6.00 3.08 29.87
C LEU A 194 7.42 3.64 29.62
N ARG A 195 7.53 4.91 29.22
CA ARG A 195 8.85 5.58 29.06
C ARG A 195 9.59 5.79 30.38
N ARG A 196 8.86 5.91 31.50
CA ARG A 196 9.48 5.97 32.83
C ARG A 196 10.04 4.60 33.20
N TRP A 197 9.26 3.55 33.00
CA TRP A 197 9.72 2.16 33.19
C TRP A 197 10.91 1.82 32.30
N ASN A 198 10.90 2.22 31.03
CA ASN A 198 12.07 2.07 30.15
C ASN A 198 13.33 2.71 30.75
N ARG A 199 13.24 3.98 31.19
CA ARG A 199 14.37 4.68 31.80
C ARG A 199 14.84 4.05 33.11
N LEU A 200 13.94 3.42 33.88
CA LEU A 200 14.32 2.68 35.09
C LEU A 200 15.02 1.37 34.72
N ALA A 201 14.51 0.66 33.72
CA ALA A 201 15.09 -0.58 33.22
C ALA A 201 16.47 -0.36 32.60
N ASP A 202 16.65 0.70 31.79
CA ASP A 202 17.95 1.07 31.22
C ASP A 202 18.97 1.40 32.33
N LYS A 203 18.55 2.12 33.38
CA LYS A 203 19.41 2.41 34.54
C LYS A 203 19.75 1.16 35.35
N ALA A 204 18.78 0.27 35.54
CA ALA A 204 19.01 -0.99 36.25
C ALA A 204 19.95 -1.90 35.45
N ALA A 205 19.81 -1.93 34.12
CA ALA A 205 20.70 -2.68 33.25
C ALA A 205 22.15 -2.20 33.35
N LEU A 206 22.40 -0.89 33.33
CA LEU A 206 23.74 -0.33 33.51
C LEU A 206 24.38 -0.75 34.85
N LEU A 207 23.61 -0.74 35.94
CA LEU A 207 24.10 -1.14 37.27
C LEU A 207 24.37 -2.65 37.38
N LEU A 208 23.70 -3.46 36.57
CA LEU A 208 23.86 -4.92 36.54
C LEU A 208 24.97 -5.36 35.56
N GLU A 209 25.18 -4.61 34.48
CA GLU A 209 26.29 -4.82 33.52
C GLU A 209 27.66 -4.50 34.13
N GLU A 210 27.75 -3.55 35.06
CA GLU A 210 28.99 -3.20 35.79
C GLU A 210 29.57 -4.39 36.60
N ALA A 211 28.78 -5.46 36.79
CA ALA A 211 29.20 -6.70 37.47
C ALA A 211 29.66 -7.83 36.51
N GLN A 212 29.54 -7.69 35.18
CA GLN A 212 29.96 -8.72 34.22
C GLN A 212 31.31 -8.38 33.57
N GLN A 213 32.30 -9.27 33.71
CA GLN A 213 33.59 -9.18 33.02
C GLN A 213 33.41 -9.29 31.49
N PRO A 214 34.20 -8.56 30.69
CA PRO A 214 34.02 -8.52 29.24
C PRO A 214 34.37 -9.88 28.63
N SER A 215 33.38 -10.54 28.06
CA SER A 215 33.59 -11.72 27.21
C SER A 215 34.22 -11.31 25.87
N ILE A 216 35.21 -12.09 25.46
CA ILE A 216 36.07 -11.88 24.31
C ILE A 216 35.29 -12.12 23.00
N VAL A 217 35.28 -11.09 22.14
CA VAL A 217 35.00 -11.06 20.68
C VAL A 217 33.62 -11.56 20.23
N ASP A 218 32.78 -10.68 19.67
CA ASP A 218 32.25 -10.87 18.30
C ASP A 218 31.65 -9.58 17.68
N ASP A 219 31.75 -9.52 16.36
CA ASP A 219 31.26 -8.55 15.34
C ASP A 219 30.36 -7.34 15.79
N ASP A 220 30.78 -6.10 15.47
CA ASP A 220 30.11 -4.80 15.75
C ASP A 220 28.68 -4.65 15.16
N THR A 221 28.12 -5.70 14.55
CA THR A 221 26.84 -5.69 13.84
C THR A 221 25.74 -6.56 14.48
N GLU A 222 26.03 -7.30 15.56
CA GLU A 222 25.01 -8.12 16.23
C GLU A 222 24.27 -7.36 17.35
N ILE A 223 22.94 -7.32 17.25
CA ILE A 223 22.07 -6.89 18.34
C ILE A 223 22.12 -7.99 19.41
N HIS A 224 22.67 -7.68 20.59
CA HIS A 224 22.70 -8.61 21.72
C HIS A 224 21.42 -8.54 22.56
N PHE A 225 21.03 -9.67 23.14
CA PHE A 225 19.90 -9.75 24.06
C PHE A 225 20.24 -9.05 25.38
N ASN A 226 19.47 -8.03 25.75
CA ASN A 226 19.67 -7.32 27.00
C ASN A 226 19.05 -8.11 28.18
N ALA A 227 19.81 -9.09 28.67
CA ALA A 227 19.40 -9.94 29.79
C ALA A 227 19.11 -9.17 31.08
N PRO A 228 19.93 -8.17 31.50
CA PRO A 228 19.63 -7.38 32.69
C PRO A 228 18.30 -6.63 32.61
N LYS A 229 18.00 -6.01 31.46
CA LYS A 229 16.75 -5.31 31.20
C LYS A 229 15.56 -6.27 31.14
N ALA A 230 15.73 -7.45 30.54
CA ALA A 230 14.71 -8.49 30.53
C ALA A 230 14.36 -8.93 31.96
N HIS A 231 15.38 -9.22 32.77
CA HIS A 231 15.22 -9.61 34.18
C HIS A 231 14.52 -8.54 35.01
N PHE A 232 14.86 -7.25 34.80
CA PHE A 232 14.18 -6.15 35.45
C PHE A 232 12.66 -6.15 35.19
N TYR A 233 12.23 -6.45 33.96
CA TYR A 233 10.82 -6.54 33.62
C TYR A 233 10.13 -7.78 34.19
N GLU A 234 10.83 -8.91 34.29
CA GLU A 234 10.32 -10.13 34.93
C GLU A 234 10.02 -9.91 36.42
N VAL A 235 10.96 -9.29 37.15
CA VAL A 235 10.78 -8.96 38.58
C VAL A 235 9.65 -7.95 38.78
N ASN A 236 9.47 -7.02 37.83
CA ASN A 236 8.46 -5.96 37.89
C ASN A 236 7.22 -6.25 37.05
N ALA A 237 6.67 -7.47 37.08
CA ALA A 237 5.59 -7.93 36.19
C ALA A 237 4.34 -7.01 36.08
N HIS A 238 4.10 -6.10 37.02
CA HIS A 238 2.98 -5.15 37.01
C HIS A 238 3.22 -3.89 36.16
N TRP A 239 4.41 -3.72 35.56
CA TRP A 239 4.78 -2.52 34.79
C TRP A 239 3.89 -2.26 33.56
N THR A 240 3.23 -3.30 33.03
CA THR A 240 2.31 -3.22 31.89
C THR A 240 0.84 -3.03 32.27
N LYS A 241 0.50 -3.10 33.57
CA LYS A 241 -0.90 -3.11 34.05
C LYS A 241 -1.66 -1.85 33.63
N SER A 242 -1.03 -0.67 33.75
CA SER A 242 -1.62 0.61 33.35
C SER A 242 -1.88 0.67 31.84
N ALA A 243 -0.96 0.12 31.04
CA ALA A 243 -1.11 0.03 29.59
C ALA A 243 -2.20 -0.95 29.16
N GLY A 244 -2.28 -2.13 29.81
CA GLY A 244 -3.32 -3.12 29.52
C GLY A 244 -4.72 -2.58 29.83
N GLN A 245 -4.88 -1.89 30.96
CA GLN A 245 -6.14 -1.21 31.31
C GLN A 245 -6.53 -0.13 30.27
N ALA A 246 -5.55 0.63 29.79
CA ALA A 246 -5.82 1.67 28.79
C ALA A 246 -6.22 1.10 27.42
N ILE A 247 -5.66 -0.05 27.01
CA ILE A 247 -6.12 -0.76 25.82
C ILE A 247 -7.55 -1.25 26.01
N HIS A 248 -7.84 -1.85 27.16
CA HIS A 248 -9.21 -2.28 27.47
C HIS A 248 -10.21 -1.11 27.41
N TYR A 249 -9.86 0.04 28.00
CA TYR A 249 -10.70 1.24 27.91
C TYR A 249 -10.85 1.77 26.49
N ALA A 250 -9.79 1.79 25.69
CA ALA A 250 -9.88 2.18 24.28
C ALA A 250 -10.82 1.25 23.51
N ILE A 251 -10.77 -0.06 23.74
CA ILE A 251 -11.70 -1.03 23.14
C ILE A 251 -13.15 -0.79 23.60
N SER A 252 -13.38 -0.53 24.88
CA SER A 252 -14.71 -0.19 25.37
C SER A 252 -15.26 1.09 24.72
N TYR A 253 -14.41 2.11 24.52
CA TYR A 253 -14.78 3.34 23.81
C TYR A 253 -15.12 3.03 22.35
N ALA A 254 -14.26 2.30 21.64
CA ALA A 254 -14.49 1.91 20.26
C ALA A 254 -15.85 1.22 20.08
N LYS A 255 -16.15 0.21 20.90
CA LYS A 255 -17.43 -0.52 20.84
C LYS A 255 -18.63 0.39 21.14
N ARG A 256 -18.55 1.19 22.20
CA ARG A 256 -19.65 2.04 22.65
C ARG A 256 -19.98 3.16 21.65
N PHE A 257 -18.96 3.84 21.14
CA PHE A 257 -19.17 4.95 20.21
C PHE A 257 -19.56 4.45 18.82
N ALA A 258 -19.09 3.27 18.40
CA ALA A 258 -19.62 2.59 17.22
C ALA A 258 -21.12 2.29 17.35
N GLU A 259 -21.60 1.81 18.50
CA GLU A 259 -23.05 1.62 18.76
C GLU A 259 -23.86 2.94 18.64
N GLN A 260 -23.21 4.09 18.82
CA GLN A 260 -23.82 5.41 18.67
C GLN A 260 -23.64 6.01 17.26
N GLY A 261 -22.97 5.30 16.35
CA GLY A 261 -22.64 5.77 15.02
C GLY A 261 -21.47 6.77 14.96
N ASP A 262 -20.79 7.02 16.08
CA ASP A 262 -19.62 7.90 16.15
C ASP A 262 -18.34 7.08 15.88
N TYR A 263 -18.05 6.92 14.59
CA TYR A 263 -16.87 6.19 14.13
C TYR A 263 -15.58 7.02 14.21
N GLU A 264 -15.65 8.35 14.38
CA GLU A 264 -14.46 9.19 14.56
C GLU A 264 -13.78 8.86 15.90
N VAL A 265 -14.57 8.73 16.96
CA VAL A 265 -14.07 8.30 18.28
C VAL A 265 -13.54 6.87 18.23
N THR A 266 -14.21 6.01 17.48
CA THR A 266 -13.82 4.60 17.27
C THR A 266 -12.45 4.49 16.60
N ASP A 267 -12.24 5.16 15.47
CA ASP A 267 -10.96 5.17 14.75
C ASP A 267 -9.84 5.76 15.62
N HIS A 268 -10.12 6.84 16.34
CA HIS A 268 -9.16 7.45 17.25
C HIS A 268 -8.80 6.53 18.43
N ALA A 269 -9.75 5.73 18.93
CA ALA A 269 -9.46 4.73 19.96
C ALA A 269 -8.50 3.64 19.46
N PHE A 270 -8.71 3.13 18.24
CA PHE A 270 -7.79 2.18 17.61
C PHE A 270 -6.39 2.78 17.38
N GLU A 271 -6.30 4.04 16.94
CA GLU A 271 -5.02 4.76 16.83
C GLU A 271 -4.29 4.81 18.19
N ARG A 272 -5.01 5.06 19.28
CA ARG A 272 -4.40 5.08 20.62
C ARG A 272 -3.90 3.70 21.06
N ILE A 273 -4.58 2.61 20.69
CA ILE A 273 -4.10 1.24 20.94
C ILE A 273 -2.78 0.99 20.21
N MET A 274 -2.67 1.41 18.94
CA MET A 274 -1.43 1.31 18.16
C MET A 274 -0.29 2.10 18.80
N LEU A 275 -0.53 3.33 19.25
CA LEU A 275 0.48 4.18 19.89
C LEU A 275 0.96 3.64 21.24
N ILE A 276 0.06 3.00 22.01
CA ILE A 276 0.41 2.34 23.27
C ILE A 276 1.30 1.13 22.97
N ASN A 277 0.92 0.27 22.02
CA ASN A 277 1.72 -0.88 21.60
C ASN A 277 3.09 -0.47 21.05
N ALA A 278 3.16 0.57 20.22
CA ALA A 278 4.44 1.08 19.72
C ALA A 278 5.34 1.59 20.87
N THR A 279 4.77 2.21 21.89
CA THR A 279 5.53 2.67 23.06
C THR A 279 5.96 1.51 23.95
N TYR A 280 5.14 0.46 24.05
CA TYR A 280 5.46 -0.79 24.75
C TYR A 280 6.63 -1.50 24.06
N CYS A 281 6.56 -1.73 22.74
CA CYS A 281 7.64 -2.34 21.97
C CYS A 281 8.94 -1.55 22.09
N ALA A 282 8.86 -0.21 22.06
CA ALA A 282 10.03 0.64 22.27
C ALA A 282 10.63 0.52 23.70
N ALA A 283 9.79 0.37 24.73
CA ALA A 283 10.27 0.15 26.10
C ALA A 283 10.93 -1.23 26.26
N LYS A 284 10.34 -2.26 25.65
CA LYS A 284 10.86 -3.64 25.66
C LYS A 284 11.96 -3.90 24.61
N ASN A 285 12.47 -2.84 23.96
CA ASN A 285 13.49 -3.00 22.92
C ASN A 285 14.74 -3.71 23.46
N GLY A 286 15.30 -4.63 22.67
CA GLY A 286 16.45 -5.45 23.04
C GLY A 286 16.15 -6.62 23.98
N THR A 287 14.91 -6.80 24.45
CA THR A 287 14.52 -7.91 25.36
C THR A 287 13.54 -8.90 24.72
N PHE A 288 13.27 -8.80 23.42
CA PHE A 288 12.40 -9.75 22.73
C PHE A 288 13.19 -11.00 22.33
N VAL A 289 12.58 -12.17 22.54
CA VAL A 289 13.16 -13.45 22.13
C VAL A 289 12.50 -13.90 20.83
N GLY A 290 13.32 -14.14 19.80
CA GLY A 290 12.87 -14.67 18.53
C GLY A 290 12.71 -16.20 18.58
N THR A 291 11.91 -16.76 17.69
CA THR A 291 11.84 -18.21 17.51
C THR A 291 13.09 -18.72 16.76
N ILE A 292 13.60 -19.91 17.13
CA ILE A 292 14.42 -20.73 16.21
C ILE A 292 13.47 -21.74 15.58
N PRO A 293 13.55 -22.01 14.26
CA PRO A 293 12.94 -23.22 13.71
C PRO A 293 13.33 -24.46 14.55
N PHE A 294 12.38 -25.37 14.81
CA PHE A 294 12.58 -26.63 15.54
C PHE A 294 12.68 -26.58 17.08
N PHE A 295 12.75 -25.41 17.72
CA PHE A 295 12.78 -25.32 19.19
C PHE A 295 11.86 -24.20 19.72
N GLU A 296 10.99 -24.55 20.67
CA GLU A 296 10.25 -23.56 21.45
C GLU A 296 11.15 -22.96 22.52
N MET A 297 11.43 -21.66 22.39
CA MET A 297 12.20 -20.92 23.38
C MET A 297 11.26 -20.32 24.41
N SER A 298 11.60 -20.49 25.69
CA SER A 298 10.94 -19.76 26.79
C SER A 298 11.05 -18.25 26.55
N GLY A 299 9.96 -17.52 26.75
CA GLY A 299 9.91 -16.06 26.57
C GLY A 299 9.64 -15.56 25.14
N THR A 300 9.34 -16.45 24.19
CA THR A 300 8.91 -16.08 22.82
C THR A 300 7.51 -15.46 22.77
N THR A 301 6.63 -15.90 23.67
CA THR A 301 5.27 -15.36 23.78
C THR A 301 5.25 -14.11 24.65
N ASP A 302 4.46 -13.11 24.24
CA ASP A 302 4.30 -11.86 24.96
C ASP A 302 2.83 -11.66 25.34
N GLY A 303 2.54 -11.73 26.63
CA GLY A 303 1.17 -11.62 27.15
C GLY A 303 0.48 -10.28 26.83
N PHE A 304 1.24 -9.19 26.70
CA PHE A 304 0.67 -7.87 26.40
C PHE A 304 0.28 -7.76 24.92
N ILE A 305 1.15 -8.23 24.02
CA ILE A 305 0.87 -8.30 22.59
C ILE A 305 -0.32 -9.24 22.31
N ASN A 306 -0.31 -10.42 22.92
CA ASN A 306 -1.39 -11.40 22.80
C ASN A 306 -2.73 -10.83 23.29
N ALA A 307 -2.75 -10.19 24.45
CA ALA A 307 -3.96 -9.55 24.97
C ALA A 307 -4.47 -8.44 24.03
N SER A 308 -3.58 -7.64 23.44
CA SER A 308 -3.97 -6.59 22.49
C SER A 308 -4.62 -7.16 21.23
N LEU A 309 -4.02 -8.19 20.62
CA LEU A 309 -4.56 -8.85 19.44
C LEU A 309 -5.87 -9.59 19.75
N GLU A 310 -5.96 -10.23 20.91
CA GLU A 310 -7.15 -10.95 21.36
C GLU A 310 -8.34 -10.00 21.60
N GLN A 311 -8.10 -8.82 22.18
CA GLN A 311 -9.15 -7.80 22.32
C GLN A 311 -9.67 -7.33 20.95
N LEU A 312 -8.80 -7.17 19.95
CA LEU A 312 -9.22 -6.86 18.59
C LEU A 312 -9.98 -8.02 17.95
N ARG A 313 -9.54 -9.27 18.15
CA ARG A 313 -10.24 -10.47 17.66
C ARG A 313 -11.66 -10.55 18.19
N GLN A 314 -11.83 -10.35 19.50
CA GLN A 314 -13.15 -10.33 20.15
C GLN A 314 -14.00 -9.15 19.67
N THR A 315 -13.39 -8.01 19.36
CA THR A 315 -14.08 -6.84 18.80
C THR A 315 -14.57 -7.13 17.38
N MET A 316 -13.76 -7.77 16.55
CA MET A 316 -14.16 -8.21 15.21
C MET A 316 -15.35 -9.16 15.27
N GLN A 317 -15.30 -10.19 16.14
CA GLN A 317 -16.41 -11.13 16.30
C GLN A 317 -17.70 -10.44 16.73
N ALA A 318 -17.61 -9.49 17.67
CA ALA A 318 -18.77 -8.72 18.12
C ALA A 318 -19.32 -7.81 17.01
N ALA A 319 -18.47 -7.18 16.20
CA ALA A 319 -18.86 -6.33 15.09
C ALA A 319 -19.60 -7.14 14.00
N LEU A 320 -19.03 -8.29 13.61
CA LEU A 320 -19.64 -9.19 12.62
C LEU A 320 -20.97 -9.76 13.10
N ALA A 321 -21.08 -10.16 14.37
CA ALA A 321 -22.33 -10.65 14.95
C ALA A 321 -23.45 -9.60 14.94
N LYS A 322 -23.09 -8.31 15.04
CA LYS A 322 -24.04 -7.19 15.01
C LYS A 322 -24.31 -6.64 13.61
N GLY A 323 -23.56 -7.07 12.60
CA GLY A 323 -23.64 -6.47 11.26
C GLY A 323 -22.96 -5.09 11.14
N ASP A 324 -22.09 -4.70 12.08
CA ASP A 324 -21.44 -3.39 12.07
C ASP A 324 -20.17 -3.41 11.22
N GLU A 325 -20.34 -3.18 9.91
CA GLU A 325 -19.25 -3.20 8.93
C GLU A 325 -18.16 -2.15 9.23
N ARG A 326 -18.54 -0.99 9.75
CA ARG A 326 -17.60 0.12 10.01
C ARG A 326 -16.72 -0.17 11.22
N LEU A 327 -17.28 -0.74 12.28
CA LEU A 327 -16.48 -1.21 13.42
C LEU A 327 -15.57 -2.37 13.02
N ALA A 328 -16.06 -3.30 12.19
CA ALA A 328 -15.27 -4.41 11.68
C ALA A 328 -14.10 -3.91 10.80
N GLU A 329 -14.36 -2.94 9.92
CA GLU A 329 -13.35 -2.28 9.08
C GLU A 329 -12.27 -1.60 9.94
N GLY A 330 -12.67 -0.79 10.93
CA GLY A 330 -11.76 -0.15 11.87
C GLY A 330 -10.91 -1.16 12.65
N THR A 331 -11.50 -2.30 13.02
CA THR A 331 -10.80 -3.39 13.71
C THR A 331 -9.75 -4.07 12.81
N LEU A 332 -10.06 -4.33 11.54
CA LEU A 332 -9.08 -4.86 10.57
C LEU A 332 -7.92 -3.89 10.36
N ARG A 333 -8.19 -2.59 10.22
CA ARG A 333 -7.14 -1.56 10.11
C ARG A 333 -6.28 -1.51 11.38
N ALA A 334 -6.87 -1.67 12.56
CA ALA A 334 -6.12 -1.73 13.81
C ALA A 334 -5.19 -2.96 13.87
N MET A 335 -5.65 -4.13 13.42
CA MET A 335 -4.80 -5.33 13.33
C MET A 335 -3.64 -5.13 12.35
N GLY A 336 -3.90 -4.59 11.15
CA GLY A 336 -2.87 -4.25 10.17
C GLY A 336 -1.89 -3.17 10.68
N GLY A 337 -2.39 -2.23 11.47
CA GLY A 337 -1.59 -1.23 12.16
C GLY A 337 -0.65 -1.83 13.21
N LEU A 338 -1.15 -2.77 14.03
CA LEU A 338 -0.32 -3.51 14.98
C LEU A 338 0.71 -4.39 14.29
N TYR A 339 0.36 -5.01 13.17
CA TYR A 339 1.34 -5.72 12.32
C TYR A 339 2.52 -4.82 11.95
N GLY A 340 2.25 -3.60 11.46
CA GLY A 340 3.30 -2.61 11.14
C GLY A 340 4.11 -2.15 12.37
N VAL A 341 3.51 -2.10 13.56
CA VAL A 341 4.24 -1.85 14.81
C VAL A 341 5.19 -3.00 15.14
N TYR A 342 4.71 -4.24 15.04
CA TYR A 342 5.49 -5.42 15.43
C TYR A 342 6.57 -5.79 14.42
N LEU A 343 6.46 -5.41 13.15
CA LEU A 343 7.55 -5.53 12.17
C LEU A 343 8.83 -4.77 12.61
N LYS A 344 8.66 -3.68 13.37
CA LYS A 344 9.76 -2.87 13.90
C LYS A 344 10.43 -3.47 15.13
N ILE A 345 9.94 -4.59 15.66
CA ILE A 345 10.60 -5.28 16.77
C ILE A 345 11.90 -5.88 16.26
N GLU A 346 13.00 -5.56 16.93
CA GLU A 346 14.31 -6.15 16.70
C GLU A 346 14.51 -7.36 17.61
N TYR A 347 15.09 -8.41 17.06
CA TYR A 347 15.36 -9.67 17.76
C TYR A 347 16.87 -9.93 17.74
N PRO A 348 17.46 -10.32 18.87
CA PRO A 348 18.90 -10.62 18.94
C PRO A 348 19.32 -11.81 18.07
N GLY A 349 20.50 -11.68 17.45
CA GLY A 349 21.13 -12.68 16.57
C GLY A 349 20.74 -12.59 15.09
N ARG A 350 21.58 -13.18 14.22
CA ARG A 350 21.35 -13.23 12.78
C ARG A 350 20.07 -14.02 12.43
N ASP A 351 19.27 -13.48 11.51
CA ASP A 351 18.16 -14.17 10.84
C ASP A 351 16.99 -14.65 11.71
N ARG A 352 16.58 -13.87 12.71
CA ARG A 352 15.37 -14.19 13.50
C ARG A 352 14.09 -13.76 12.80
N SER A 353 13.12 -14.69 12.76
CA SER A 353 11.79 -14.41 12.20
C SER A 353 11.09 -13.29 12.98
N LYS A 354 10.29 -12.47 12.29
CA LYS A 354 9.49 -11.43 12.94
C LYS A 354 8.24 -12.03 13.58
N TYR A 355 8.44 -12.89 14.59
CA TYR A 355 7.40 -13.71 15.21
C TYR A 355 6.12 -12.94 15.58
N HIS A 356 6.23 -11.79 16.27
CA HIS A 356 5.06 -11.02 16.69
C HIS A 356 4.31 -10.38 15.51
N ALA A 357 5.02 -10.02 14.44
CA ALA A 357 4.40 -9.56 13.21
C ALA A 357 3.67 -10.71 12.50
N LEU A 358 4.31 -11.88 12.39
CA LEU A 358 3.67 -13.09 11.85
C LEU A 358 2.41 -13.47 12.62
N LEU A 359 2.44 -13.34 13.95
CA LEU A 359 1.28 -13.56 14.81
C LEU A 359 0.14 -12.58 14.47
N ALA A 360 0.42 -11.27 14.44
CA ALA A 360 -0.58 -10.26 14.08
C ALA A 360 -1.15 -10.46 12.66
N SER A 361 -0.30 -10.88 11.73
CA SER A 361 -0.71 -11.27 10.38
C SER A 361 -1.66 -12.47 10.38
N GLY A 362 -1.41 -13.46 11.24
CA GLY A 362 -2.32 -14.60 11.45
C GLY A 362 -3.69 -14.16 11.96
N TYR A 363 -3.73 -13.31 12.99
CA TYR A 363 -4.98 -12.72 13.52
C TYR A 363 -5.74 -11.95 12.44
N MET A 364 -5.05 -11.10 11.67
CA MET A 364 -5.65 -10.35 10.56
C MET A 364 -6.23 -11.30 9.49
N GLY A 365 -5.46 -12.29 9.06
CA GLY A 365 -5.92 -13.26 8.05
C GLY A 365 -7.16 -14.03 8.50
N SER A 366 -7.17 -14.51 9.75
CA SER A 366 -8.34 -15.18 10.34
C SER A 366 -9.54 -14.24 10.52
N ALA A 367 -9.30 -12.96 10.82
CA ALA A 367 -10.37 -11.98 10.91
C ALA A 367 -11.03 -11.77 9.53
N VAL A 368 -10.26 -11.68 8.44
CA VAL A 368 -10.82 -11.55 7.08
C VAL A 368 -11.59 -12.81 6.66
N GLU A 369 -11.06 -14.00 6.95
CA GLU A 369 -11.77 -15.27 6.71
C GLU A 369 -13.12 -15.33 7.45
N SER A 370 -13.18 -14.77 8.67
CA SER A 370 -14.42 -14.73 9.45
C SER A 370 -15.51 -13.85 8.84
N VAL A 371 -15.19 -12.98 7.86
CA VAL A 371 -16.17 -12.14 7.15
C VAL A 371 -16.99 -12.93 6.14
N ILE A 372 -16.44 -14.01 5.57
CA ILE A 372 -17.05 -14.84 4.50
C ILE A 372 -18.53 -15.20 4.80
N PRO A 373 -18.88 -15.78 5.96
CA PRO A 373 -20.27 -16.18 6.24
C PRO A 373 -21.24 -14.99 6.41
N HIS A 374 -20.75 -13.76 6.62
CA HIS A 374 -21.58 -12.58 6.88
C HIS A 374 -21.99 -11.80 5.61
N ASN A 375 -21.54 -12.21 4.43
CA ASN A 375 -21.93 -11.59 3.14
C ASN A 375 -21.62 -10.09 3.04
N MET A 376 -20.43 -9.68 3.52
CA MET A 376 -19.95 -8.29 3.52
C MET A 376 -18.78 -8.12 2.52
N PRO A 377 -19.03 -8.01 1.20
CA PRO A 377 -17.97 -8.00 0.19
C PRO A 377 -17.02 -6.81 0.30
N ASP A 378 -17.51 -5.63 0.68
CA ASP A 378 -16.68 -4.42 0.84
C ASP A 378 -15.64 -4.59 1.96
N LEU A 379 -16.07 -5.19 3.06
CA LEU A 379 -15.19 -5.52 4.19
C LEU A 379 -14.15 -6.60 3.80
N MET A 380 -14.54 -7.60 2.99
CA MET A 380 -13.59 -8.58 2.45
C MET A 380 -12.55 -7.91 1.54
N MET A 381 -12.98 -7.01 0.64
CA MET A 381 -12.08 -6.25 -0.22
C MET A 381 -11.08 -5.43 0.58
N GLU A 382 -11.53 -4.69 1.61
CA GLU A 382 -10.60 -3.93 2.45
C GLU A 382 -9.64 -4.84 3.24
N GLY A 383 -10.14 -5.97 3.74
CA GLY A 383 -9.32 -7.01 4.37
C GLY A 383 -8.20 -7.53 3.45
N ILE A 384 -8.53 -7.83 2.19
CA ILE A 384 -7.58 -8.26 1.17
C ILE A 384 -6.55 -7.15 0.88
N ARG A 385 -6.98 -5.89 0.74
CA ARG A 385 -6.07 -4.74 0.55
C ARG A 385 -5.11 -4.55 1.74
N LEU A 386 -5.59 -4.76 2.96
CA LEU A 386 -4.76 -4.72 4.17
C LEU A 386 -3.72 -5.85 4.16
N MET A 387 -4.12 -7.06 3.80
CA MET A 387 -3.20 -8.20 3.64
C MET A 387 -2.15 -7.95 2.55
N GLY A 388 -2.53 -7.45 1.38
CA GLY A 388 -1.60 -7.10 0.30
C GLY A 388 -0.62 -5.99 0.70
N ARG A 389 -1.09 -4.94 1.40
CA ARG A 389 -0.22 -3.90 1.99
C ARG A 389 0.75 -4.47 3.03
N ALA A 390 0.28 -5.36 3.90
CA ALA A 390 1.11 -6.03 4.90
C ALA A 390 2.22 -6.87 4.24
N SER A 391 1.91 -7.67 3.23
CA SER A 391 2.91 -8.46 2.48
C SER A 391 3.97 -7.57 1.83
N ARG A 392 3.57 -6.44 1.23
CA ARG A 392 4.53 -5.50 0.62
C ARG A 392 5.42 -4.81 1.66
N LEU A 393 4.85 -4.41 2.79
CA LEU A 393 5.63 -3.83 3.90
C LEU A 393 6.61 -4.84 4.50
N ALA A 394 6.24 -6.12 4.55
CA ALA A 394 7.09 -7.20 5.05
C ALA A 394 8.42 -7.30 4.27
N LEU A 395 8.37 -7.14 2.95
CA LEU A 395 9.56 -7.27 2.07
C LEU A 395 10.70 -6.31 2.44
N ASP A 396 10.41 -5.19 3.10
CA ASP A 396 11.41 -4.23 3.55
C ASP A 396 12.08 -4.63 4.88
N HIS A 397 11.45 -5.54 5.64
CA HIS A 397 11.81 -5.85 7.04
C HIS A 397 12.08 -7.33 7.31
N THR A 398 11.67 -8.24 6.42
CA THR A 398 11.71 -9.70 6.63
C THR A 398 12.24 -10.44 5.41
N ARG A 399 12.53 -11.73 5.60
CA ARG A 399 12.82 -12.64 4.49
C ARG A 399 11.54 -12.82 3.64
N PRO A 400 11.64 -12.84 2.30
CA PRO A 400 10.48 -13.00 1.42
C PRO A 400 9.61 -14.23 1.69
N THR A 401 10.15 -15.28 2.33
CA THR A 401 9.39 -16.47 2.76
C THR A 401 8.25 -16.17 3.72
N GLU A 402 8.35 -15.09 4.50
CA GLU A 402 7.35 -14.72 5.49
C GLU A 402 6.03 -14.21 4.89
N ILE A 403 6.01 -13.77 3.62
CA ILE A 403 4.79 -13.25 2.98
C ILE A 403 3.85 -14.37 2.52
N VAL A 404 4.35 -15.61 2.43
CA VAL A 404 3.66 -16.73 1.75
C VAL A 404 2.33 -17.07 2.41
N SER A 405 2.26 -17.05 3.74
CA SER A 405 1.02 -17.35 4.47
C SER A 405 -0.10 -16.36 4.14
N VAL A 406 0.24 -15.07 4.02
CA VAL A 406 -0.71 -14.01 3.66
C VAL A 406 -1.15 -14.12 2.20
N VAL A 407 -0.20 -14.35 1.30
CA VAL A 407 -0.46 -14.57 -0.13
C VAL A 407 -1.43 -15.74 -0.34
N GLN A 408 -1.22 -16.85 0.38
CA GLN A 408 -2.11 -18.00 0.31
C GLN A 408 -3.53 -17.66 0.78
N LYS A 409 -3.69 -16.86 1.84
CA LYS A 409 -5.01 -16.41 2.30
C LYS A 409 -5.69 -15.49 1.29
N ILE A 410 -4.96 -14.55 0.67
CA ILE A 410 -5.50 -13.73 -0.43
C ILE A 410 -6.00 -14.61 -1.58
N ALA A 411 -5.22 -15.63 -1.94
CA ALA A 411 -5.59 -16.57 -3.00
C ALA A 411 -6.83 -17.39 -2.65
N THR A 412 -6.94 -17.90 -1.42
CA THR A 412 -8.17 -18.57 -0.96
C THR A 412 -9.40 -17.66 -1.06
N LEU A 413 -9.25 -16.38 -0.71
CA LEU A 413 -10.34 -15.40 -0.82
C LEU A 413 -10.69 -15.02 -2.26
N SER A 414 -9.77 -15.22 -3.20
CA SER A 414 -10.06 -15.00 -4.63
C SER A 414 -11.16 -15.95 -5.16
N TYR A 415 -11.41 -17.07 -4.49
CA TYR A 415 -12.42 -18.03 -4.90
C TYR A 415 -13.85 -17.60 -4.55
N VAL A 416 -14.05 -16.57 -3.71
CA VAL A 416 -15.38 -16.19 -3.24
C VAL A 416 -16.28 -15.72 -4.39
N GLY A 417 -15.73 -15.02 -5.39
CA GLY A 417 -16.47 -14.60 -6.59
C GLY A 417 -16.86 -15.76 -7.51
N VAL A 418 -16.17 -16.90 -7.43
CA VAL A 418 -16.56 -18.14 -8.13
C VAL A 418 -17.85 -18.71 -7.53
N LEU A 419 -17.94 -18.71 -6.20
CA LEU A 419 -19.08 -19.25 -5.47
C LEU A 419 -20.31 -18.32 -5.54
N ARG A 420 -20.09 -17.01 -5.63
CA ARG A 420 -21.15 -16.00 -5.67
C ARG A 420 -20.80 -14.90 -6.67
N ALA A 421 -21.57 -14.78 -7.74
CA ALA A 421 -21.32 -13.80 -8.81
C ALA A 421 -21.27 -12.34 -8.29
N ASN A 422 -22.09 -11.99 -7.29
CA ASN A 422 -22.07 -10.66 -6.66
C ASN A 422 -20.80 -10.37 -5.84
N HIS A 423 -19.94 -11.36 -5.60
CA HIS A 423 -18.64 -11.21 -4.93
C HIS A 423 -17.47 -11.17 -5.93
N GLN A 424 -17.73 -11.10 -7.24
CA GLN A 424 -16.69 -10.89 -8.25
C GLN A 424 -15.72 -9.73 -7.91
N PRO A 425 -16.15 -8.58 -7.37
CA PRO A 425 -15.23 -7.50 -6.96
C PRO A 425 -14.18 -7.94 -5.91
N VAL A 426 -14.52 -8.92 -5.06
CA VAL A 426 -13.60 -9.52 -4.09
C VAL A 426 -12.50 -10.30 -4.82
N THR A 427 -12.86 -11.10 -5.84
CA THR A 427 -11.90 -11.81 -6.69
C THR A 427 -11.00 -10.84 -7.45
N LEU A 428 -11.57 -9.79 -8.05
CA LEU A 428 -10.79 -8.73 -8.72
C LEU A 428 -9.78 -8.11 -7.75
N THR A 429 -10.22 -7.71 -6.56
CA THR A 429 -9.36 -7.11 -5.53
C THR A 429 -8.24 -8.09 -5.11
N ALA A 430 -8.51 -9.39 -5.04
CA ALA A 430 -7.49 -10.40 -4.78
C ALA A 430 -6.42 -10.44 -5.89
N PHE A 431 -6.83 -10.43 -7.16
CA PHE A 431 -5.89 -10.38 -8.29
C PHE A 431 -5.07 -9.08 -8.32
N GLU A 432 -5.66 -7.94 -7.98
CA GLU A 432 -4.92 -6.68 -7.81
C GLU A 432 -3.84 -6.79 -6.74
N GLN A 433 -4.17 -7.36 -5.57
CA GLN A 433 -3.18 -7.52 -4.49
C GLN A 433 -2.11 -8.56 -4.83
N LEU A 434 -2.47 -9.67 -5.47
CA LEU A 434 -1.49 -10.66 -5.94
C LEU A 434 -0.54 -10.06 -6.98
N ALA A 435 -1.06 -9.26 -7.92
CA ALA A 435 -0.26 -8.54 -8.90
C ALA A 435 0.72 -7.54 -8.24
N GLU A 436 0.24 -6.74 -7.29
CA GLU A 436 1.05 -5.79 -6.52
C GLU A 436 2.14 -6.49 -5.70
N VAL A 437 1.82 -7.61 -5.05
CA VAL A 437 2.81 -8.39 -4.30
C VAL A 437 3.84 -9.06 -5.23
N THR A 438 3.42 -9.59 -6.39
CA THR A 438 4.37 -10.13 -7.39
C THR A 438 5.35 -9.05 -7.84
N TYR A 439 4.84 -7.88 -8.23
CA TYR A 439 5.68 -6.79 -8.69
C TYR A 439 6.68 -6.33 -7.61
N ASP A 440 6.22 -6.11 -6.38
CA ASP A 440 7.10 -5.69 -5.29
C ASP A 440 8.10 -6.79 -4.90
N LEU A 441 7.72 -8.07 -4.96
CA LEU A 441 8.66 -9.18 -4.73
C LEU A 441 9.79 -9.19 -5.76
N LEU A 442 9.49 -8.90 -7.03
CA LEU A 442 10.49 -8.78 -8.09
C LEU A 442 11.40 -7.56 -7.91
N ALA A 443 10.80 -6.40 -7.65
CA ALA A 443 11.49 -5.12 -7.59
C ALA A 443 12.25 -4.91 -6.27
N LYS A 444 11.71 -5.43 -5.15
CA LYS A 444 12.22 -5.21 -3.78
C LYS A 444 12.88 -6.44 -3.17
N GLY A 445 12.46 -7.64 -3.56
CA GLY A 445 12.89 -8.91 -2.96
C GLY A 445 14.40 -8.99 -2.75
N LYS A 446 14.78 -9.18 -1.50
CA LYS A 446 16.15 -9.42 -1.05
C LYS A 446 16.29 -10.90 -0.71
N HIS A 447 17.49 -11.46 -0.85
CA HIS A 447 17.77 -12.88 -0.59
C HIS A 447 17.03 -13.83 -1.56
N ASP A 448 16.94 -15.12 -1.23
CA ASP A 448 16.32 -16.13 -2.09
C ASP A 448 14.79 -15.99 -2.16
N ILE A 449 14.28 -15.66 -3.34
CA ILE A 449 12.85 -15.50 -3.62
C ILE A 449 12.21 -16.70 -4.33
N ARG A 450 12.96 -17.79 -4.58
CA ARG A 450 12.46 -18.97 -5.33
C ARG A 450 11.20 -19.57 -4.73
N PHE A 451 11.20 -19.82 -3.42
CA PHE A 451 10.05 -20.41 -2.74
C PHE A 451 8.81 -19.50 -2.74
N PRO A 452 8.90 -18.21 -2.35
CA PRO A 452 7.79 -17.27 -2.44
C PRO A 452 7.20 -17.12 -3.84
N ILE A 453 8.05 -16.98 -4.87
CA ILE A 453 7.60 -16.87 -6.27
C ILE A 453 6.80 -18.09 -6.67
N ARG A 454 7.32 -19.30 -6.37
CA ARG A 454 6.64 -20.54 -6.74
C ARG A 454 5.27 -20.64 -6.08
N LYS A 455 5.15 -20.24 -4.81
CA LYS A 455 3.88 -20.23 -4.09
C LYS A 455 2.91 -19.19 -4.62
N LEU A 456 3.38 -17.99 -4.95
CA LEU A 456 2.58 -16.93 -5.54
C LEU A 456 2.08 -17.31 -6.94
N ARG A 457 2.94 -17.93 -7.76
CA ARG A 457 2.57 -18.43 -9.09
C ARG A 457 1.51 -19.52 -9.02
N SER A 458 1.69 -20.51 -8.15
CA SER A 458 0.67 -21.55 -7.91
C SER A 458 -0.65 -20.92 -7.50
N ALA A 459 -0.63 -20.03 -6.52
CA ALA A 459 -1.80 -19.34 -6.02
C ALA A 459 -2.58 -18.56 -7.10
N VAL A 460 -1.87 -17.80 -7.94
CA VAL A 460 -2.47 -17.06 -9.07
C VAL A 460 -3.04 -18.02 -10.12
N THR A 461 -2.32 -19.11 -10.42
CA THR A 461 -2.73 -20.09 -11.44
C THR A 461 -3.97 -20.85 -10.98
N ASP A 462 -3.98 -21.35 -9.74
CA ASP A 462 -5.10 -22.10 -9.17
C ASP A 462 -6.37 -21.23 -9.10
N ALA A 463 -6.22 -19.95 -8.73
CA ALA A 463 -7.30 -18.97 -8.77
C ALA A 463 -7.82 -18.67 -10.17
N ALA A 464 -6.94 -18.49 -11.14
CA ALA A 464 -7.34 -18.23 -12.51
C ALA A 464 -8.08 -19.44 -13.10
N LYS A 465 -7.58 -20.67 -12.87
CA LYS A 465 -8.24 -21.91 -13.30
C LYS A 465 -9.66 -22.02 -12.75
N LEU A 466 -9.83 -21.83 -11.44
CA LEU A 466 -11.14 -21.91 -10.81
C LEU A 466 -12.10 -20.82 -11.30
N PHE A 467 -11.60 -19.61 -11.58
CA PHE A 467 -12.42 -18.53 -12.10
C PHE A 467 -12.85 -18.76 -13.56
N LEU A 468 -11.98 -19.35 -14.39
CA LEU A 468 -12.29 -19.71 -15.78
C LEU A 468 -13.39 -20.78 -15.92
N GLU A 469 -13.73 -21.50 -14.85
CA GLU A 469 -14.87 -22.40 -14.81
C GLU A 469 -16.22 -21.66 -14.77
N THR A 470 -16.23 -20.35 -14.48
CA THR A 470 -17.46 -19.55 -14.50
C THR A 470 -17.90 -19.20 -15.93
N PRO A 471 -19.20 -18.90 -16.16
CA PRO A 471 -19.67 -18.51 -17.48
C PRO A 471 -19.10 -17.15 -17.91
N ASP A 472 -18.71 -17.03 -19.19
CA ASP A 472 -18.17 -15.78 -19.76
C ASP A 472 -18.94 -15.35 -21.01
N THR A 473 -19.04 -14.03 -21.22
CA THR A 473 -19.69 -13.46 -22.42
C THR A 473 -18.80 -12.38 -23.05
N SER A 474 -18.63 -12.45 -24.38
CA SER A 474 -17.58 -11.72 -25.09
C SER A 474 -17.61 -10.18 -24.99
N PRO A 475 -18.76 -9.47 -25.09
CA PRO A 475 -18.76 -8.00 -25.08
C PRO A 475 -18.43 -7.36 -23.72
N GLY A 476 -18.39 -8.15 -22.65
CA GLY A 476 -18.17 -7.70 -21.28
C GLY A 476 -17.48 -8.77 -20.44
N SER A 477 -16.49 -9.45 -21.02
CA SER A 477 -15.87 -10.64 -20.45
C SER A 477 -15.46 -10.43 -19.00
N MET A 478 -16.09 -11.19 -18.10
CA MET A 478 -15.78 -11.16 -16.69
C MET A 478 -14.39 -11.74 -16.45
N HIS A 479 -13.98 -12.72 -17.25
CA HIS A 479 -12.65 -13.31 -17.17
C HIS A 479 -11.55 -12.29 -17.50
N HIS A 480 -11.67 -11.57 -18.63
CA HIS A 480 -10.72 -10.52 -19.01
C HIS A 480 -10.60 -9.44 -17.93
N ASN A 481 -11.73 -8.93 -17.44
CA ASN A 481 -11.76 -7.83 -16.49
C ASN A 481 -11.23 -8.25 -15.11
N THR A 482 -11.59 -9.44 -14.62
CA THR A 482 -11.24 -9.89 -13.26
C THR A 482 -9.80 -10.38 -13.15
N LEU A 483 -9.31 -11.09 -14.16
CA LEU A 483 -7.94 -11.61 -14.21
C LEU A 483 -6.94 -10.58 -14.76
N GLY A 484 -7.45 -9.50 -15.34
CA GLY A 484 -6.71 -8.42 -15.97
C GLY A 484 -5.60 -7.78 -15.13
N PRO A 485 -5.74 -7.54 -13.81
CA PRO A 485 -4.64 -6.98 -13.01
C PRO A 485 -3.33 -7.79 -13.10
N TYR A 486 -3.42 -9.09 -13.34
CA TYR A 486 -2.25 -9.95 -13.51
C TYR A 486 -1.89 -10.18 -14.98
N PHE A 487 -2.88 -10.50 -15.81
CA PHE A 487 -2.66 -11.03 -17.16
C PHE A 487 -2.91 -10.03 -18.30
N SER A 488 -3.56 -8.89 -18.04
CA SER A 488 -3.90 -7.95 -19.10
C SER A 488 -2.65 -7.35 -19.75
N SER A 489 -2.67 -7.33 -21.08
CA SER A 489 -1.64 -6.71 -21.90
C SER A 489 -1.96 -5.27 -22.29
N THR A 490 -3.20 -4.85 -22.10
CA THR A 490 -3.71 -3.53 -22.49
C THR A 490 -3.72 -2.54 -21.33
N SER A 491 -3.68 -3.03 -20.09
CA SER A 491 -3.62 -2.19 -18.90
C SER A 491 -2.18 -1.85 -18.49
N ILE A 492 -1.93 -0.56 -18.26
CA ILE A 492 -0.64 -0.06 -17.73
C ILE A 492 -0.45 -0.47 -16.26
N SER A 493 -1.54 -0.68 -15.51
CA SER A 493 -1.51 -1.07 -14.10
C SER A 493 -1.32 -2.57 -13.89
N SER A 494 -1.39 -3.39 -14.95
CA SER A 494 -1.19 -4.84 -14.82
C SER A 494 0.26 -5.20 -14.49
N VAL A 495 0.51 -6.45 -14.06
CA VAL A 495 1.87 -6.95 -13.87
C VAL A 495 2.72 -6.74 -15.13
N ARG A 496 2.19 -7.08 -16.32
CA ARG A 496 2.90 -6.86 -17.59
C ARG A 496 3.21 -5.38 -17.80
N GLY A 497 2.21 -4.49 -17.68
CA GLY A 497 2.39 -3.06 -17.91
C GLY A 497 3.44 -2.44 -16.99
N ARG A 498 3.42 -2.80 -15.70
CA ARG A 498 4.41 -2.33 -14.71
C ARG A 498 5.79 -2.93 -14.97
N LEU A 499 5.88 -4.21 -15.38
CA LEU A 499 7.14 -4.83 -15.78
C LEU A 499 7.73 -4.16 -17.02
N THR A 500 6.94 -3.75 -18.00
CA THR A 500 7.43 -2.96 -19.15
C THR A 500 8.13 -1.68 -18.69
N SER A 501 7.52 -0.94 -17.77
CA SER A 501 8.15 0.26 -17.18
C SER A 501 9.46 -0.09 -16.45
N LEU A 502 9.46 -1.15 -15.64
CA LEU A 502 10.64 -1.58 -14.89
C LEU A 502 11.78 -2.03 -15.81
N VAL A 503 11.50 -2.86 -16.82
CA VAL A 503 12.49 -3.32 -17.81
C VAL A 503 13.08 -2.13 -18.57
N ASN A 504 12.27 -1.16 -18.99
CA ASN A 504 12.75 0.05 -19.64
C ASN A 504 13.69 0.88 -18.74
N GLN A 505 13.52 0.84 -17.42
CA GLN A 505 14.44 1.47 -16.47
C GLN A 505 15.74 0.65 -16.33
N LEU A 506 15.64 -0.68 -16.26
CA LEU A 506 16.80 -1.58 -16.16
C LEU A 506 17.68 -1.54 -17.41
N LEU A 507 17.10 -1.39 -18.60
CA LEU A 507 17.82 -1.19 -19.85
C LEU A 507 18.70 0.06 -19.86
N LYS A 508 18.32 1.09 -19.09
CA LYS A 508 19.05 2.36 -18.96
C LYS A 508 20.05 2.34 -17.79
N ALA A 509 20.04 1.31 -16.96
CA ALA A 509 20.94 1.21 -15.82
C ALA A 509 22.36 0.86 -16.28
N PRO A 510 23.40 1.43 -15.65
CA PRO A 510 24.79 1.13 -16.01
C PRO A 510 25.17 -0.30 -15.58
N ALA A 511 26.20 -0.86 -16.22
CA ALA A 511 26.59 -2.27 -16.05
C ALA A 511 27.05 -2.63 -14.62
N ASP A 512 27.56 -1.66 -13.88
CA ASP A 512 28.03 -1.79 -12.49
C ASP A 512 26.91 -1.65 -11.44
N ASN A 513 25.67 -1.42 -11.86
CA ASN A 513 24.55 -1.28 -10.95
C ASN A 513 24.14 -2.63 -10.33
N ALA A 514 24.68 -2.93 -9.14
CA ALA A 514 24.40 -4.15 -8.40
C ALA A 514 22.90 -4.38 -8.14
N ARG A 515 22.13 -3.32 -7.92
CA ARG A 515 20.69 -3.42 -7.69
C ARG A 515 19.94 -3.82 -8.96
N ALA A 516 20.33 -3.26 -10.11
CA ALA A 516 19.76 -3.67 -11.39
C ALA A 516 20.04 -5.15 -11.67
N GLY A 517 21.26 -5.62 -11.42
CA GLY A 517 21.61 -7.04 -11.55
C GLY A 517 20.81 -7.96 -10.61
N GLU A 518 20.53 -7.52 -9.38
CA GLU A 518 19.67 -8.24 -8.44
C GLU A 518 18.21 -8.34 -8.92
N ILE A 519 17.63 -7.24 -9.40
CA ILE A 519 16.26 -7.23 -9.95
C ILE A 519 16.17 -8.13 -11.19
N ILE A 520 17.18 -8.11 -12.07
CA ILE A 520 17.24 -8.98 -13.24
C ILE A 520 17.23 -10.46 -12.83
N ARG A 521 18.02 -10.82 -11.80
CA ARG A 521 18.03 -12.17 -11.23
C ARG A 521 16.66 -12.56 -10.66
N ASN A 522 15.99 -11.64 -9.98
CA ASN A 522 14.66 -11.87 -9.44
C ASN A 522 13.63 -12.15 -10.55
N ILE A 523 13.68 -11.39 -11.66
CA ILE A 523 12.83 -11.60 -12.83
C ILE A 523 13.14 -12.94 -13.50
N GLU A 524 14.41 -13.32 -13.63
CA GLU A 524 14.80 -14.64 -14.15
C GLU A 524 14.24 -15.77 -13.29
N THR A 525 14.35 -15.65 -11.96
CA THR A 525 13.79 -16.62 -11.01
C THR A 525 12.26 -16.73 -11.13
N TRP A 526 11.58 -15.64 -11.45
CA TRP A 526 10.14 -15.63 -11.71
C TRP A 526 9.75 -16.18 -13.06
N ALA A 527 10.60 -16.04 -14.08
CA ALA A 527 10.39 -16.61 -15.40
C ALA A 527 10.63 -18.13 -15.42
N ASP A 528 11.44 -18.66 -14.50
CA ASP A 528 11.72 -20.10 -14.42
C ASP A 528 10.42 -20.92 -14.24
N GLN A 529 10.17 -21.86 -15.15
CA GLN A 529 8.94 -22.68 -15.22
C GLN A 529 7.63 -21.89 -15.40
N LEU A 530 7.67 -20.64 -15.86
CA LEU A 530 6.46 -19.84 -16.09
C LEU A 530 5.60 -20.38 -17.25
N TYR A 531 6.21 -21.11 -18.20
CA TYR A 531 5.55 -21.68 -19.37
C TYR A 531 4.51 -22.76 -19.03
N GLU A 532 4.72 -23.53 -17.96
CA GLU A 532 3.83 -24.63 -17.58
C GLU A 532 2.44 -24.14 -17.16
N PRO A 533 2.29 -23.26 -16.15
CA PRO A 533 0.98 -22.74 -15.78
C PRO A 533 0.37 -21.89 -16.89
N GLN A 534 1.18 -21.17 -17.69
CA GLN A 534 0.66 -20.39 -18.81
C GLN A 534 0.02 -21.27 -19.88
N LYS A 535 0.67 -22.40 -20.22
CA LYS A 535 0.09 -23.39 -21.13
C LYS A 535 -1.24 -23.91 -20.60
N GLU A 536 -1.30 -24.29 -19.33
CA GLU A 536 -2.53 -24.81 -18.72
C GLU A 536 -3.68 -23.80 -18.79
N LEU A 537 -3.41 -22.54 -18.45
CA LEU A 537 -4.42 -21.47 -18.51
C LEU A 537 -4.87 -21.18 -19.94
N LEU A 538 -3.94 -21.16 -20.91
CA LEU A 538 -4.27 -20.96 -22.32
C LEU A 538 -5.20 -22.06 -22.85
N LEU A 539 -4.86 -23.33 -22.58
CA LEU A 539 -5.66 -24.46 -23.03
C LEU A 539 -7.06 -24.45 -22.40
N LEU A 540 -7.14 -24.15 -21.10
CA LEU A 540 -8.42 -24.03 -20.40
C LEU A 540 -9.26 -22.88 -20.97
N ALA A 541 -8.65 -21.72 -21.24
CA ALA A 541 -9.36 -20.57 -21.81
C ALA A 541 -9.97 -20.88 -23.18
N VAL A 542 -9.21 -21.56 -24.05
CA VAL A 542 -9.69 -21.99 -25.38
C VAL A 542 -10.79 -23.03 -25.25
N GLN A 543 -10.61 -24.03 -24.38
CA GLN A 543 -11.62 -25.06 -24.10
C GLN A 543 -12.95 -24.44 -23.64
N LYS A 544 -12.88 -23.39 -22.81
CA LYS A 544 -14.04 -22.67 -22.28
C LYS A 544 -14.57 -21.59 -23.21
N ARG A 545 -13.96 -21.36 -24.38
CA ARG A 545 -14.29 -20.25 -25.30
C ARG A 545 -14.29 -18.88 -24.60
N SER A 546 -13.36 -18.71 -23.66
CA SER A 546 -13.23 -17.52 -22.83
C SER A 546 -12.51 -16.39 -23.57
N SER A 547 -12.93 -15.14 -23.37
CA SER A 547 -12.20 -14.00 -23.98
C SER A 547 -10.82 -13.78 -23.34
N PHE A 548 -10.56 -14.42 -22.19
CA PHE A 548 -9.23 -14.49 -21.58
C PHE A 548 -8.16 -15.11 -22.50
N THR A 549 -8.54 -15.85 -23.55
CA THR A 549 -7.58 -16.33 -24.56
C THR A 549 -6.77 -15.18 -25.17
N PHE A 550 -7.38 -13.99 -25.36
CA PHE A 550 -6.64 -12.79 -25.78
C PHE A 550 -5.51 -12.43 -24.82
N ASP A 551 -5.80 -12.34 -23.52
CA ASP A 551 -4.80 -12.02 -22.50
C ASP A 551 -3.74 -13.13 -22.43
N ALA A 552 -4.15 -14.41 -22.47
CA ALA A 552 -3.22 -15.52 -22.39
C ALA A 552 -2.21 -15.53 -23.56
N VAL A 553 -2.66 -15.25 -24.79
CA VAL A 553 -1.78 -15.16 -25.97
C VAL A 553 -0.88 -13.93 -25.88
N THR A 554 -1.47 -12.75 -25.72
CA THR A 554 -0.72 -11.49 -25.73
C THR A 554 0.25 -11.39 -24.56
N TRP A 555 -0.10 -11.94 -23.39
CA TRP A 555 0.76 -11.96 -22.21
C TRP A 555 1.95 -12.89 -22.40
N ALA A 556 1.76 -14.08 -22.98
CA ALA A 556 2.86 -14.99 -23.28
C ALA A 556 3.89 -14.33 -24.22
N VAL A 557 3.41 -13.70 -25.30
CA VAL A 557 4.26 -12.94 -26.23
C VAL A 557 4.94 -11.77 -25.53
N GLY A 558 4.18 -10.92 -24.87
CA GLY A 558 4.69 -9.70 -24.25
C GLY A 558 5.71 -9.95 -23.14
N ILE A 559 5.49 -10.97 -22.30
CA ILE A 559 6.49 -11.33 -21.28
C ILE A 559 7.75 -11.90 -21.96
N SER A 560 7.62 -12.74 -23.01
CA SER A 560 8.79 -13.21 -23.76
C SER A 560 9.62 -12.07 -24.36
N GLU A 561 8.98 -11.05 -24.94
CA GLU A 561 9.65 -9.85 -25.45
C GLU A 561 10.38 -9.09 -24.32
N LEU A 562 9.74 -8.93 -23.15
CA LEU A 562 10.37 -8.29 -22.00
C LEU A 562 11.59 -9.06 -21.48
N LEU A 563 11.54 -10.40 -21.46
CA LEU A 563 12.66 -11.24 -21.06
C LEU A 563 13.83 -11.12 -22.06
N ASN A 564 13.54 -11.11 -23.36
CA ASN A 564 14.55 -10.88 -24.40
C ASN A 564 15.16 -9.49 -24.30
N ALA A 565 14.34 -8.46 -24.10
CA ALA A 565 14.80 -7.10 -23.87
C ALA A 565 15.75 -7.06 -22.66
N LEU A 566 15.34 -7.65 -21.54
CA LEU A 566 16.13 -7.67 -20.30
C LEU A 566 17.45 -8.42 -20.46
N SER A 567 17.50 -9.45 -21.32
CA SER A 567 18.72 -10.19 -21.64
C SER A 567 19.83 -9.33 -22.27
N ASN A 568 19.45 -8.18 -22.84
CA ASN A 568 20.37 -7.20 -23.44
C ASN A 568 20.66 -6.00 -22.52
N ALA A 569 20.15 -5.99 -21.27
CA ALA A 569 20.42 -4.91 -20.32
C ALA A 569 21.91 -4.89 -19.94
N PRO A 570 22.54 -3.71 -19.78
CA PRO A 570 23.97 -3.62 -19.45
C PRO A 570 24.35 -4.32 -18.13
N ALA A 571 23.45 -4.30 -17.14
CA ALA A 571 23.64 -4.96 -15.85
C ALA A 571 23.32 -6.47 -15.86
N CYS A 572 22.93 -7.04 -16.99
CA CYS A 572 22.65 -8.47 -17.13
C CYS A 572 23.94 -9.26 -17.30
N SER A 573 24.16 -10.27 -16.45
CA SER A 573 25.31 -11.18 -16.61
C SER A 573 25.08 -12.15 -17.76
N GLN A 574 26.17 -12.66 -18.36
CA GLN A 574 26.09 -13.63 -19.46
C GLN A 574 25.27 -14.88 -19.08
N TYR A 575 25.43 -15.37 -17.85
CA TYR A 575 24.64 -16.50 -17.33
C TYR A 575 23.13 -16.19 -17.31
N LEU A 576 22.74 -15.00 -16.83
CA LEU A 576 21.34 -14.60 -16.79
C LEU A 576 20.79 -14.34 -18.19
N LYS A 577 21.59 -13.80 -19.11
CA LYS A 577 21.22 -13.59 -20.51
C LYS A 577 20.75 -14.88 -21.17
N GLU A 578 21.52 -15.95 -21.05
CA GLU A 578 21.16 -17.26 -21.62
C GLU A 578 19.89 -17.83 -21.00
N LYS A 579 19.74 -17.73 -19.67
CA LYS A 579 18.54 -18.17 -18.96
C LYS A 579 17.29 -17.40 -19.39
N LEU A 580 17.36 -16.08 -19.42
CA LEU A 580 16.24 -15.22 -19.81
C LEU A 580 15.76 -15.51 -21.24
N ARG A 581 16.68 -15.63 -22.20
CA ARG A 581 16.36 -15.97 -23.60
C ARG A 581 15.71 -17.37 -23.69
N LYS A 582 16.24 -18.34 -22.95
CA LYS A 582 15.67 -19.69 -22.88
C LYS A 582 14.23 -19.67 -22.31
N HIS A 583 14.00 -18.92 -21.22
CA HIS A 583 12.67 -18.79 -20.63
C HIS A 583 11.69 -18.08 -21.59
N ALA A 584 12.15 -17.07 -22.34
CA ALA A 584 11.35 -16.41 -23.36
C ALA A 584 10.91 -17.37 -24.48
N ILE A 585 11.83 -18.21 -24.98
CA ILE A 585 11.55 -19.25 -25.98
C ILE A 585 10.53 -20.26 -25.44
N TRP A 586 10.74 -20.77 -24.22
CA TRP A 586 9.83 -21.72 -23.60
C TRP A 586 8.42 -21.14 -23.41
N LEU A 587 8.31 -19.88 -23.01
CA LEU A 587 7.03 -19.22 -22.80
C LEU A 587 6.27 -18.99 -24.11
N VAL A 588 6.91 -18.50 -25.18
CA VAL A 588 6.22 -18.32 -26.47
C VAL A 588 5.86 -19.66 -27.11
N SER A 589 6.66 -20.69 -26.88
CA SER A 589 6.40 -22.05 -27.36
C SER A 589 5.14 -22.68 -26.75
N THR A 590 4.58 -22.11 -25.68
CA THR A 590 3.27 -22.56 -25.15
C THR A 590 2.15 -22.42 -26.18
N LEU A 591 2.26 -21.48 -27.12
CA LEU A 591 1.30 -21.26 -28.20
C LEU A 591 1.24 -22.43 -29.20
N SER A 592 2.29 -23.26 -29.29
CA SER A 592 2.27 -24.46 -30.14
C SER A 592 1.29 -25.52 -29.67
N TRP A 593 0.84 -25.45 -28.41
CA TRP A 593 -0.01 -26.46 -27.78
C TRP A 593 -1.50 -26.25 -28.06
N LEU A 594 -1.88 -25.17 -28.73
CA LEU A 594 -3.28 -24.93 -29.08
C LEU A 594 -3.87 -26.16 -29.81
N PRO A 595 -5.14 -26.53 -29.57
CA PRO A 595 -5.76 -27.72 -30.19
C PRO A 595 -5.93 -27.61 -31.72
N ASP A 596 -5.69 -28.70 -32.46
CA ASP A 596 -5.86 -28.81 -33.93
C ASP A 596 -7.26 -29.24 -34.35
N ASP A 597 -8.27 -28.57 -33.81
CA ASP A 597 -9.65 -28.64 -34.27
C ASP A 597 -10.09 -27.31 -34.88
N ASN A 598 -11.00 -27.39 -35.85
CA ASN A 598 -11.48 -26.23 -36.61
C ASN A 598 -11.95 -25.09 -35.69
N ASP A 599 -12.80 -25.41 -34.72
CA ASP A 599 -13.38 -24.39 -33.84
C ASP A 599 -12.30 -23.72 -32.98
N SER A 600 -11.36 -24.47 -32.39
CA SER A 600 -10.27 -23.91 -31.57
C SER A 600 -9.31 -23.03 -32.37
N VAL A 601 -9.01 -23.43 -33.61
CA VAL A 601 -8.19 -22.64 -34.53
C VAL A 601 -8.88 -21.32 -34.86
N ASN A 602 -10.17 -21.35 -35.18
CA ASN A 602 -10.98 -20.15 -35.48
C ASN A 602 -11.01 -19.18 -34.30
N PHE A 603 -11.24 -19.73 -33.12
CA PHE A 603 -11.36 -18.94 -31.91
C PHE A 603 -10.03 -18.32 -31.48
N ALA A 604 -8.92 -19.04 -31.60
CA ALA A 604 -7.61 -18.48 -31.32
C ALA A 604 -7.22 -17.39 -32.34
N GLU A 605 -7.55 -17.59 -33.63
CA GLU A 605 -7.26 -16.60 -34.67
C GLU A 605 -8.10 -15.32 -34.53
N ALA A 606 -9.31 -15.40 -33.97
CA ALA A 606 -10.11 -14.22 -33.64
C ALA A 606 -9.36 -13.21 -32.74
N TYR A 607 -8.32 -13.66 -32.04
CA TYR A 607 -7.43 -12.84 -31.22
C TYR A 607 -6.07 -12.53 -31.88
N SER A 608 -6.00 -12.63 -33.21
CA SER A 608 -4.84 -12.23 -34.05
C SER A 608 -3.55 -12.96 -33.71
N LEU A 609 -3.59 -14.29 -33.52
CA LEU A 609 -2.41 -15.07 -33.18
C LEU A 609 -1.29 -14.96 -34.24
N THR A 610 -1.67 -14.93 -35.53
CA THR A 610 -0.74 -14.75 -36.65
C THR A 610 0.09 -13.46 -36.51
N GLU A 611 -0.59 -12.33 -36.27
CA GLU A 611 0.07 -11.02 -36.09
C GLU A 611 0.96 -11.01 -34.84
N ASN A 612 0.48 -11.56 -33.72
CA ASN A 612 1.27 -11.62 -32.48
C ASN A 612 2.57 -12.42 -32.64
N LEU A 613 2.55 -13.55 -33.36
CA LEU A 613 3.76 -14.35 -33.63
C LEU A 613 4.73 -13.63 -34.57
N PHE A 614 4.19 -12.92 -35.57
CA PHE A 614 4.99 -12.09 -36.47
C PHE A 614 5.68 -10.94 -35.72
N GLU A 615 4.94 -10.20 -34.89
CA GLU A 615 5.48 -9.09 -34.10
C GLU A 615 6.56 -9.57 -33.14
N ALA A 616 6.33 -10.70 -32.46
CA ALA A 616 7.31 -11.32 -31.58
C ALA A 616 8.60 -11.68 -32.31
N ALA A 617 8.49 -12.29 -33.51
CA ALA A 617 9.65 -12.61 -34.33
C ALA A 617 10.41 -11.32 -34.72
N SER A 618 9.70 -10.32 -35.22
CA SER A 618 10.28 -9.03 -35.62
C SER A 618 10.98 -8.32 -34.45
N ASP A 619 10.41 -8.32 -33.25
CA ASP A 619 11.07 -7.81 -32.04
C ASP A 619 12.33 -8.62 -31.67
N GLY A 620 12.25 -9.96 -31.74
CA GLY A 620 13.39 -10.85 -31.52
C GLY A 620 14.58 -10.57 -32.44
N TYR A 621 14.31 -10.37 -33.74
CA TYR A 621 15.34 -10.02 -34.72
C TYR A 621 15.96 -8.64 -34.44
N ARG A 622 15.13 -7.61 -34.20
CA ARG A 622 15.60 -6.24 -33.88
C ARG A 622 16.47 -6.18 -32.62
N ARG A 623 16.29 -7.12 -31.69
CA ARG A 623 17.05 -7.22 -30.43
C ARG A 623 18.21 -8.21 -30.49
N ASP A 624 18.59 -8.72 -31.66
CA ASP A 624 19.67 -9.71 -31.78
C ASP A 624 19.45 -10.94 -30.88
N CYS A 625 18.20 -11.43 -30.86
CA CYS A 625 17.77 -12.63 -30.16
C CYS A 625 17.38 -13.71 -31.19
N LEU A 626 18.37 -14.16 -31.97
CA LEU A 626 18.16 -15.00 -33.17
C LEU A 626 17.49 -16.35 -32.90
N GLU A 627 17.80 -17.02 -31.78
CA GLU A 627 17.12 -18.28 -31.43
C GLU A 627 15.63 -18.10 -31.15
N PHE A 628 15.26 -16.98 -30.51
CA PHE A 628 13.87 -16.62 -30.28
C PHE A 628 13.15 -16.26 -31.57
N TYR A 629 13.82 -15.51 -32.45
CA TYR A 629 13.35 -15.19 -33.79
C TYR A 629 13.03 -16.46 -34.60
N GLU A 630 13.98 -17.40 -34.68
CA GLU A 630 13.78 -18.66 -35.38
C GLU A 630 12.68 -19.54 -34.75
N SER A 631 12.57 -19.53 -33.42
CA SER A 631 11.48 -20.21 -32.71
C SER A 631 10.12 -19.63 -33.10
N CYS A 632 9.97 -18.30 -33.13
CA CYS A 632 8.73 -17.65 -33.54
C CYS A 632 8.40 -17.91 -35.02
N LYS A 633 9.40 -17.92 -35.91
CA LYS A 633 9.21 -18.35 -37.32
C LYS A 633 8.70 -19.77 -37.43
N ALA A 634 9.28 -20.70 -36.67
CA ALA A 634 8.84 -22.10 -36.65
C ALA A 634 7.40 -22.22 -36.15
N LEU A 635 7.03 -21.47 -35.10
CA LEU A 635 5.65 -21.41 -34.59
C LEU A 635 4.68 -20.85 -35.63
N LEU A 636 5.07 -19.79 -36.34
CA LEU A 636 4.24 -19.18 -37.39
C LEU A 636 4.05 -20.12 -38.59
N ILE A 637 5.08 -20.87 -38.99
CA ILE A 637 4.94 -21.93 -40.01
C ILE A 637 3.99 -23.05 -39.53
N ALA A 638 4.16 -23.51 -38.29
CA ALA A 638 3.28 -24.52 -37.72
C ALA A 638 1.83 -24.02 -37.63
N TRP A 639 1.62 -22.75 -37.28
CA TRP A 639 0.32 -22.11 -37.28
C TRP A 639 -0.28 -22.00 -38.69
N ALA A 640 0.53 -21.61 -39.69
CA ALA A 640 0.12 -21.56 -41.10
C ALA A 640 -0.38 -22.92 -41.59
N LYS A 641 0.34 -24.00 -41.26
CA LYS A 641 -0.06 -25.38 -41.57
C LYS A 641 -1.40 -25.73 -40.94
N LYS A 642 -1.54 -25.42 -39.65
CA LYS A 642 -2.72 -25.75 -38.84
C LYS A 642 -3.97 -24.96 -39.26
N GLY A 643 -3.84 -23.64 -39.40
CA GLY A 643 -4.89 -22.76 -39.90
C GLY A 643 -5.29 -23.05 -41.35
N GLY A 644 -4.31 -23.39 -42.20
CA GLY A 644 -4.57 -23.80 -43.57
C GLY A 644 -5.28 -25.15 -43.71
N ARG A 645 -5.23 -26.03 -42.69
CA ARG A 645 -5.93 -27.32 -42.71
C ARG A 645 -7.44 -27.17 -42.61
N HIS A 646 -7.93 -26.21 -41.84
CA HIS A 646 -9.34 -26.07 -41.47
C HIS A 646 -10.07 -24.90 -42.15
N GLU A 647 -9.45 -24.26 -43.16
CA GLU A 647 -9.90 -23.07 -43.91
C GLU A 647 -11.10 -22.30 -43.33
N THR A 648 -10.81 -21.13 -42.75
CA THR A 648 -11.64 -20.56 -41.70
C THR A 648 -12.24 -19.20 -42.04
N GLY A 649 -12.08 -18.75 -43.29
CA GLY A 649 -12.47 -17.41 -43.74
C GLY A 649 -11.57 -16.26 -43.26
N TRP A 650 -10.58 -16.53 -42.39
CA TRP A 650 -9.66 -15.53 -41.84
C TRP A 650 -8.34 -15.36 -42.61
N GLY A 651 -8.10 -16.18 -43.65
CA GLY A 651 -6.86 -16.08 -44.44
C GLY A 651 -5.60 -16.41 -43.63
N ILE A 652 -5.65 -17.38 -42.71
CA ILE A 652 -4.51 -17.70 -41.82
C ILE A 652 -3.27 -18.10 -42.62
N LEU A 653 -3.43 -18.97 -43.63
CA LEU A 653 -2.32 -19.45 -44.45
C LEU A 653 -1.66 -18.31 -45.25
N GLU A 654 -2.46 -17.49 -45.94
CA GLU A 654 -1.95 -16.35 -46.72
C GLU A 654 -1.28 -15.31 -45.82
N THR A 655 -1.93 -14.90 -44.73
CA THR A 655 -1.39 -13.89 -43.78
C THR A 655 -0.10 -14.38 -43.13
N SER A 656 -0.01 -15.66 -42.78
CA SER A 656 1.22 -16.24 -42.22
C SER A 656 2.35 -16.27 -43.25
N VAL A 657 2.06 -16.55 -44.53
CA VAL A 657 3.05 -16.53 -45.61
C VAL A 657 3.53 -15.11 -45.87
N GLU A 658 2.64 -14.12 -45.88
CA GLU A 658 2.97 -12.70 -45.99
C GLU A 658 3.89 -12.25 -44.85
N GLY A 659 3.54 -12.61 -43.60
CA GLY A 659 4.37 -12.33 -42.43
C GLY A 659 5.75 -12.98 -42.53
N LEU A 660 5.84 -14.25 -42.91
CA LEU A 660 7.12 -14.94 -43.05
C LEU A 660 7.98 -14.40 -44.21
N ALA A 661 7.35 -13.98 -45.31
CA ALA A 661 8.03 -13.30 -46.40
C ALA A 661 8.59 -11.94 -45.94
N ALA A 662 7.80 -11.16 -45.19
CA ALA A 662 8.25 -9.90 -44.61
C ALA A 662 9.47 -10.11 -43.69
N LEU A 663 9.45 -11.15 -42.85
CA LEU A 663 10.59 -11.48 -42.00
C LEU A 663 11.83 -11.87 -42.82
N ALA A 664 11.69 -12.74 -43.83
CA ALA A 664 12.80 -13.19 -44.67
C ALA A 664 13.43 -12.05 -45.50
N ILE A 665 12.62 -11.10 -45.99
CA ILE A 665 13.11 -9.90 -46.68
C ILE A 665 13.82 -8.97 -45.68
N GLY A 666 13.26 -8.84 -44.47
CA GLY A 666 13.87 -8.06 -43.39
C GLY A 666 15.26 -8.55 -42.97
N GLU A 667 15.55 -9.84 -43.12
CA GLU A 667 16.89 -10.40 -42.90
C GLU A 667 17.92 -9.93 -43.94
N GLY A 668 17.47 -9.50 -45.12
CA GLY A 668 18.33 -8.94 -46.17
C GLY A 668 19.29 -9.92 -46.84
N THR A 669 19.15 -11.23 -46.61
CA THR A 669 20.03 -12.27 -47.18
C THR A 669 19.28 -13.19 -48.16
N PRO A 670 19.91 -13.58 -49.29
CA PRO A 670 19.29 -14.52 -50.24
C PRO A 670 19.10 -15.93 -49.62
N GLU A 671 19.91 -16.29 -48.63
CA GLU A 671 19.78 -17.52 -47.85
C GLU A 671 18.45 -17.57 -47.08
N ALA A 672 18.00 -16.45 -46.50
CA ALA A 672 16.75 -16.38 -45.75
C ALA A 672 15.53 -16.72 -46.61
N ALA A 673 15.45 -16.12 -47.81
CA ALA A 673 14.39 -16.41 -48.77
C ALA A 673 14.44 -17.87 -49.25
N THR A 674 15.64 -18.42 -49.45
CA THR A 674 15.83 -19.82 -49.87
C THR A 674 15.43 -20.80 -48.77
N ALA A 675 15.80 -20.52 -47.51
CA ALA A 675 15.44 -21.30 -46.35
C ALA A 675 13.93 -21.30 -46.10
N LEU A 676 13.28 -20.12 -46.25
CA LEU A 676 11.83 -19.99 -46.17
C LEU A 676 11.12 -20.89 -47.19
N LYS A 677 11.50 -20.78 -48.47
CA LYS A 677 10.97 -21.60 -49.56
C LYS A 677 11.14 -23.10 -49.29
N THR A 678 12.29 -23.49 -48.75
CA THR A 678 12.60 -24.89 -48.41
C THR A 678 11.72 -25.41 -47.28
N ARG A 679 11.58 -24.66 -46.19
CA ARG A 679 10.73 -25.03 -45.06
C ARG A 679 9.25 -25.12 -45.47
N PHE A 680 8.77 -24.22 -46.33
CA PHE A 680 7.40 -24.30 -46.84
C PHE A 680 7.16 -25.52 -47.71
N ARG A 681 8.09 -25.86 -48.62
CA ARG A 681 8.00 -27.11 -49.40
C ARG A 681 7.95 -28.35 -48.48
N GLN A 682 8.77 -28.38 -47.44
CA GLN A 682 8.74 -29.47 -46.44
C GLN A 682 7.40 -29.53 -45.70
N MET A 683 6.86 -28.39 -45.28
CA MET A 683 5.54 -28.30 -44.63
C MET A 683 4.43 -28.82 -45.55
N LEU A 684 4.47 -28.50 -46.85
CA LEU A 684 3.47 -28.94 -47.84
C LEU A 684 3.49 -30.44 -48.13
N VAL A 685 4.65 -31.10 -47.97
CA VAL A 685 4.82 -32.55 -48.14
C VAL A 685 4.52 -33.32 -46.84
N SER A 686 4.50 -32.63 -45.70
CA SER A 686 4.27 -33.25 -44.40
C SER A 686 2.80 -33.63 -44.15
N GLU A 687 2.57 -34.64 -43.30
CA GLU A 687 1.23 -35.08 -42.91
C GLU A 687 0.42 -33.93 -42.28
N GLY A 688 -0.85 -33.75 -42.68
CA GLY A 688 -1.69 -32.65 -42.22
C GLY A 688 -1.39 -31.31 -42.91
N ALA A 689 -0.81 -31.32 -44.11
CA ALA A 689 -0.66 -30.13 -44.94
C ALA A 689 -2.01 -29.52 -45.36
N PRO A 690 -2.07 -28.20 -45.65
CA PRO A 690 -3.29 -27.55 -46.13
C PRO A 690 -3.84 -28.21 -47.43
N PRO A 691 -5.17 -28.40 -47.55
CA PRO A 691 -5.79 -28.96 -48.75
C PRO A 691 -5.47 -28.16 -50.02
N ALA A 692 -5.47 -28.82 -51.18
CA ALA A 692 -5.11 -28.19 -52.45
C ALA A 692 -5.97 -26.94 -52.77
N GLU A 693 -7.26 -26.97 -52.45
CA GLU A 693 -8.17 -25.83 -52.65
C GLU A 693 -7.77 -24.59 -51.85
N VAL A 694 -7.44 -24.77 -50.57
CA VAL A 694 -6.99 -23.70 -49.66
C VAL A 694 -5.66 -23.12 -50.13
N ARG A 695 -4.76 -23.98 -50.61
CA ARG A 695 -3.46 -23.57 -51.17
C ARG A 695 -3.62 -22.77 -52.45
N ALA A 696 -4.49 -23.20 -53.36
CA ALA A 696 -4.78 -22.47 -54.59
C ALA A 696 -5.40 -21.10 -54.31
N ARG A 697 -6.30 -21.01 -53.32
CA ARG A 697 -6.89 -19.73 -52.89
C ARG A 697 -5.85 -18.79 -52.27
N ALA A 698 -5.05 -19.29 -51.33
CA ALA A 698 -3.97 -18.52 -50.71
C ALA A 698 -2.95 -18.04 -51.76
N ALA A 699 -2.58 -18.89 -52.74
CA ALA A 699 -1.71 -18.51 -53.85
C ALA A 699 -2.30 -17.37 -54.70
N ALA A 700 -3.60 -17.45 -55.04
CA ALA A 700 -4.28 -16.40 -55.79
C ALA A 700 -4.37 -15.08 -54.98
N HIS A 701 -4.58 -15.15 -53.67
CA HIS A 701 -4.54 -13.97 -52.80
C HIS A 701 -3.14 -13.36 -52.72
N LEU A 702 -2.09 -14.15 -52.48
CA LEU A 702 -0.70 -13.68 -52.46
C LEU A 702 -0.30 -13.01 -53.79
N ALA A 703 -0.69 -13.59 -54.93
CA ALA A 703 -0.45 -13.00 -56.25
C ALA A 703 -1.19 -11.67 -56.44
N ARG A 704 -2.38 -11.50 -55.84
CA ARG A 704 -3.09 -10.20 -55.81
C ARG A 704 -2.40 -9.21 -54.89
N SER A 705 -2.06 -9.60 -53.65
CA SER A 705 -1.34 -8.78 -52.68
C SER A 705 -0.02 -8.24 -53.26
N ALA A 706 0.77 -9.10 -53.92
CA ALA A 706 2.02 -8.76 -54.58
C ALA A 706 1.89 -7.66 -55.66
N ASN A 707 0.69 -7.49 -56.25
CA ASN A 707 0.42 -6.50 -57.28
C ASN A 707 -0.38 -5.28 -56.77
N GLN A 708 -0.94 -5.31 -55.55
CA GLN A 708 -1.81 -4.27 -54.99
C GLN A 708 -1.20 -3.48 -53.81
N LEU A 709 0.03 -3.79 -53.39
CA LEU A 709 0.74 -3.20 -52.25
C LEU A 709 0.78 -1.66 -52.18
N ARG A 710 0.58 -0.94 -53.30
CA ARG A 710 0.57 0.54 -53.33
C ARG A 710 -0.73 1.20 -52.82
N HIS A 711 -1.80 0.46 -52.59
CA HIS A 711 -3.14 1.02 -52.30
C HIS A 711 -3.78 0.56 -50.98
N LEU A 712 -3.05 -0.19 -50.15
CA LEU A 712 -3.56 -0.65 -48.85
C LEU A 712 -3.42 0.46 -47.80
N ASP A 713 -4.55 0.91 -47.24
CA ASP A 713 -4.57 1.54 -45.92
C ASP A 713 -4.17 0.45 -44.90
N ALA A 714 -2.86 0.32 -44.66
CA ALA A 714 -2.27 -0.79 -43.92
C ALA A 714 -2.62 -0.73 -42.42
N LEU A 715 -3.76 -1.33 -42.05
CA LEU A 715 -4.23 -1.40 -40.67
C LEU A 715 -3.50 -2.48 -39.86
N ARG A 716 -3.00 -3.57 -40.47
CA ARG A 716 -2.29 -4.68 -39.79
C ARG A 716 -0.77 -4.51 -39.80
N SER A 717 -0.04 -5.16 -38.89
CA SER A 717 1.40 -4.91 -38.74
C SER A 717 2.24 -5.60 -39.81
N ILE A 718 1.81 -6.77 -40.28
CA ILE A 718 2.38 -7.46 -41.45
C ILE A 718 2.31 -6.55 -42.69
N ASP A 719 1.12 -6.04 -43.02
CA ASP A 719 0.90 -5.16 -44.18
C ASP A 719 1.79 -3.91 -44.13
N ARG A 720 1.87 -3.26 -42.95
CA ARG A 720 2.73 -2.08 -42.77
C ARG A 720 4.20 -2.40 -42.98
N THR A 721 4.64 -3.58 -42.54
CA THR A 721 6.04 -3.99 -42.68
C THR A 721 6.38 -4.27 -44.14
N LEU A 722 5.52 -5.00 -44.86
CA LEU A 722 5.69 -5.25 -46.29
C LEU A 722 5.68 -3.95 -47.11
N ALA A 723 4.84 -2.99 -46.77
CA ALA A 723 4.78 -1.69 -47.44
C ALA A 723 6.03 -0.81 -47.23
N GLN A 724 6.79 -1.05 -46.16
CA GLN A 724 8.03 -0.32 -45.84
C GLN A 724 9.29 -0.96 -46.46
N GLN A 725 9.19 -2.19 -46.99
CA GLN A 725 10.29 -2.94 -47.58
C GLN A 725 10.46 -2.66 -49.08
N ASP A 726 11.55 -3.16 -49.68
CA ASP A 726 11.76 -3.05 -51.12
C ASP A 726 10.63 -3.76 -51.89
N HIS A 727 9.83 -2.97 -52.59
CA HIS A 727 8.67 -3.42 -53.35
C HIS A 727 9.05 -4.47 -54.40
N PHE A 728 10.23 -4.39 -55.02
CA PHE A 728 10.63 -5.39 -56.00
C PHE A 728 10.89 -6.74 -55.34
N ALA A 729 11.64 -6.75 -54.23
CA ALA A 729 11.90 -7.94 -53.44
C ALA A 729 10.61 -8.56 -52.86
N VAL A 730 9.70 -7.73 -52.33
CA VAL A 730 8.39 -8.17 -51.82
C VAL A 730 7.57 -8.81 -52.93
N ARG A 731 7.41 -8.14 -54.07
CA ARG A 731 6.65 -8.68 -55.20
C ARG A 731 7.24 -9.98 -55.72
N ALA A 732 8.56 -10.06 -55.87
CA ALA A 732 9.23 -11.26 -56.34
C ALA A 732 9.01 -12.44 -55.38
N LEU A 733 9.26 -12.26 -54.09
CA LEU A 733 9.14 -13.34 -53.11
C LEU A 733 7.68 -13.79 -52.92
N LEU A 734 6.71 -12.88 -52.89
CA LEU A 734 5.30 -13.25 -52.77
C LEU A 734 4.80 -14.07 -53.98
N LEU A 735 5.24 -13.73 -55.20
CA LEU A 735 4.93 -14.53 -56.40
C LEU A 735 5.59 -15.91 -56.33
N GLU A 736 6.86 -16.01 -55.93
CA GLU A 736 7.52 -17.30 -55.76
C GLU A 736 6.86 -18.18 -54.68
N MET A 737 6.38 -17.57 -53.60
CA MET A 737 5.65 -18.27 -52.54
C MET A 737 4.25 -18.71 -53.03
N ALA A 738 3.57 -17.90 -53.85
CA ALA A 738 2.32 -18.28 -54.48
C ALA A 738 2.51 -19.50 -55.40
N ASP A 739 3.58 -19.53 -56.20
CA ASP A 739 3.92 -20.67 -57.05
C ASP A 739 4.17 -21.94 -56.21
N ILE A 740 4.90 -21.84 -55.10
CA ILE A 740 5.14 -22.98 -54.20
C ILE A 740 3.83 -23.54 -53.63
N LEU A 741 2.86 -22.70 -53.30
CA LEU A 741 1.56 -23.15 -52.80
C LEU A 741 0.70 -23.78 -53.90
N ALA A 742 0.78 -23.27 -55.13
CA ALA A 742 -0.01 -23.75 -56.27
C ALA A 742 0.42 -25.12 -56.79
N VAL A 743 1.65 -25.58 -56.49
CA VAL A 743 2.15 -26.89 -56.92
C VAL A 743 1.44 -28.04 -56.18
N GLU A 744 0.83 -28.96 -56.94
CA GLU A 744 0.28 -30.22 -56.42
C GLU A 744 1.42 -31.14 -55.94
N PRO A 745 1.35 -31.70 -54.72
CA PRO A 745 2.31 -32.70 -54.28
C PRO A 745 2.11 -33.99 -55.10
N PRO A 746 3.20 -34.71 -55.45
CA PRO A 746 3.09 -35.95 -56.20
C PRO A 746 2.25 -36.97 -55.43
N ALA A 747 1.24 -37.54 -56.09
CA ALA A 747 0.33 -38.51 -55.51
C ALA A 747 1.12 -39.70 -54.93
N HIS A 748 0.98 -39.94 -53.61
CA HIS A 748 1.36 -41.23 -53.05
C HIS A 748 0.50 -42.31 -53.72
N GLN A 749 1.18 -43.17 -54.50
CA GLN A 749 0.59 -44.39 -55.06
C GLN A 749 -0.09 -45.16 -53.93
N ARG A 750 -1.41 -45.33 -54.03
CA ARG A 750 -2.16 -46.30 -53.22
C ARG A 750 -1.49 -47.68 -53.41
N PRO A 751 -1.15 -48.41 -52.34
CA PRO A 751 -0.79 -49.81 -52.50
C PRO A 751 -2.00 -50.53 -53.09
N ASN A 752 -1.71 -51.27 -54.15
CA ASN A 752 -2.66 -52.09 -54.90
C ASN A 752 -3.33 -53.06 -53.92
N ASN A 753 -4.63 -52.92 -53.70
CA ASN A 753 -5.43 -53.94 -53.01
C ASN A 753 -5.45 -55.18 -53.91
N GLY A 754 -4.61 -56.16 -53.60
CA GLY A 754 -4.83 -57.54 -54.01
C GLY A 754 -5.84 -58.18 -53.06
N GLU A 755 -7.06 -58.42 -53.53
CA GLU A 755 -7.92 -59.51 -53.06
C GLU A 755 -7.57 -60.80 -53.86
N PRO A 756 -8.12 -61.98 -53.55
CA PRO A 756 -7.87 -62.78 -52.34
C PRO A 756 -7.53 -64.26 -52.68
N GLU A 757 -6.77 -64.94 -51.83
CA GLU A 757 -6.91 -66.39 -51.53
C GLU A 757 -6.53 -66.65 -50.07
#